data_AF-A0A2U9C6N8-F1
#
_entry.id   AF-A0A2U9C6N8-F1
#
_cell.length_a   1.000
_cell.length_b   1.000
_cell.length_c   1.000
_cell.angle_alpha   90.00
_cell.angle_beta   90.00
_cell.angle_gamma   90.00
#
_symmetry.space_group_name_H-M   'P 1'
#
loop_
_entity.id
_entity.type
_entity.pdbx_description
1 polymer ?
#
loop_
_entity_poly.entity_id
_entity_poly.type
_entity_poly.pdbx_seq_one_letter_code
_entity_poly.pdbx_strand_id
1 'polypeptide(L)'
;MPSLGWLLALSLAALAGNSVGAVTYERTERNCSLSPPYLPSTAANTTLQLQEIRERMLPLNINAYIIPGTDAHLSEYIARRDARMAFMTGFTGSAGTAVVTQTKAALWTDSRYWVQAEREMDCNWELEKDVSIMSVAEWLIAEVPPGGHIGFDPFLFSLKTQEDYSFSLEASNRSLKSIPGNLVDQVWDSRPPIAPDNLTRLPDRVIQRSWEMKVKQIRIQMRDNPYQPTALLLSALDETAWLFNLRGNDIPYNPFFYSYTLLTMDKIWLFLHTDRVTEELKVYLNASCDGSFCVQLKSYDAVRDDLKTYVAQPGVKVWIGTEYTNYALYEIITPEDKLMTTSYSPVLTTKAIKDDTEQRILREAHVRDAVAVIQLLMWLEKAVPEGKETELTAAEYINMCRGKQKDSRGPSFETISASGPNAALAHYSPTEETSRRLTPDEMYLIDSGGQYLDGTTDITRTVHWGTPTAMQREAFTRVLMGNIEISRTIFPSGTRGVNMEMLGRRALWEVGLNYGHGTGHGVGNYFGVHEWPVGFQSNNIPFRTGMFTSIEPGYYKENDFGIRIEDVAVIVPVQTKYGHNFLTFDTVSLVPYDRKLIDTSLLSSEQLTLQRSSSFKDFMKHKPTSPVVSEKEFTLEENVADSATAEEAVKSSSKLGKKWRNVLSRTMTRKTSKMVQKALAEEGAESGEEMSPVSADWLPDLSAGQRTSVCSTGSEDTLPSPISRQLSASSDRQSLDSGYCQRDSMRLEENGVSYNGPFCGRALVHTDFTPSPYDVESLKLQKGDIIHIIEKPPVGTWTGKLNSKLGSFKFIYVNLLPDESPPVRRKRCSSKNHRDKSKPKTLEEVLDSMGLTELSSLLSMHGFQSLEDFAGLRESHLNELNITDPEQRSKILSATELLRDSEEESEPEEEVVDRSVEDAKEPRDSGCFESSENLESGREEPKAEEEEEEEEEEEEEDKVELRDEASEEQTDEEPQEHEQESGEGGEQSEQLQAVQEQLRELTVDEGC
;
A
#
# COMPACT_ATOMS: atom_id res chain seq x y z
N MET A 1 -26.67 41.31 -68.51
CA MET A 1 -26.38 41.95 -67.21
C MET A 1 -26.60 40.93 -66.09
N PRO A 2 -25.96 41.06 -64.92
CA PRO A 2 -25.85 39.97 -63.94
C PRO A 2 -26.88 40.04 -62.81
N SER A 3 -27.44 38.89 -62.41
CA SER A 3 -28.16 38.73 -61.13
C SER A 3 -28.38 37.27 -60.70
N LEU A 4 -28.72 36.35 -61.61
CA LEU A 4 -29.14 34.99 -61.23
C LEU A 4 -28.02 34.03 -60.78
N GLY A 5 -26.77 34.23 -61.21
CA GLY A 5 -25.68 33.28 -60.94
C GLY A 5 -25.27 33.17 -59.46
N TRP A 6 -25.38 34.26 -58.69
CA TRP A 6 -24.94 34.30 -57.29
C TRP A 6 -25.94 33.69 -56.31
N LEU A 7 -27.24 33.77 -56.60
CA LEU A 7 -28.29 33.17 -55.76
C LEU A 7 -28.23 31.63 -55.80
N LEU A 8 -27.95 31.04 -56.96
CA LEU A 8 -27.80 29.59 -57.12
C LEU A 8 -26.56 29.04 -56.38
N ALA A 9 -25.45 29.78 -56.37
CA ALA A 9 -24.26 29.43 -55.60
C ALA A 9 -24.53 29.44 -54.08
N LEU A 10 -25.25 30.45 -53.58
CA LEU A 10 -25.62 30.54 -52.16
C LEU A 10 -26.61 29.43 -51.74
N SER A 11 -27.56 29.05 -52.59
CA SER A 11 -28.46 27.93 -52.28
C SER A 11 -27.77 26.56 -52.29
N LEU A 12 -26.73 26.37 -53.11
CA LEU A 12 -25.93 25.13 -53.10
C LEU A 12 -24.97 25.08 -51.90
N ALA A 13 -24.37 26.21 -51.50
CA ALA A 13 -23.58 26.30 -50.28
C ALA A 13 -24.42 26.01 -49.02
N ALA A 14 -25.68 26.47 -48.99
CA ALA A 14 -26.61 26.20 -47.88
C ALA A 14 -27.12 24.74 -47.80
N LEU A 15 -26.89 23.93 -48.83
CA LEU A 15 -27.22 22.48 -48.87
C LEU A 15 -25.98 21.58 -48.80
N ALA A 16 -24.78 22.17 -48.70
CA ALA A 16 -23.49 21.49 -48.57
C ALA A 16 -22.72 21.95 -47.31
N GLY A 17 -23.43 22.54 -46.35
CA GLY A 17 -22.89 22.96 -45.06
C GLY A 17 -23.46 22.11 -43.93
N ASN A 18 -22.60 21.72 -42.98
CA ASN A 18 -22.96 20.96 -41.79
C ASN A 18 -23.67 19.61 -42.03
N SER A 19 -23.04 18.75 -42.83
CA SER A 19 -22.65 17.47 -42.21
C SER A 19 -21.66 17.80 -41.09
N VAL A 20 -22.17 18.17 -39.91
CA VAL A 20 -21.40 17.97 -38.69
C VAL A 20 -21.04 16.49 -38.72
N GLY A 21 -19.76 16.19 -38.57
CA GLY A 21 -19.34 14.84 -38.24
C GLY A 21 -19.96 14.51 -36.90
N ALA A 22 -21.19 13.98 -36.91
CA ALA A 22 -21.58 13.01 -35.92
C ALA A 22 -20.55 11.90 -36.08
N VAL A 23 -19.49 11.98 -35.27
CA VAL A 23 -18.71 10.83 -34.89
C VAL A 23 -19.77 9.87 -34.38
N THR A 24 -20.13 8.92 -35.22
CA THR A 24 -20.84 7.73 -34.78
C THR A 24 -19.86 7.07 -33.84
N TYR A 25 -20.00 7.38 -32.56
CA TYR A 25 -19.44 6.57 -31.49
C TYR A 25 -20.00 5.18 -31.74
N GLU A 26 -19.21 4.35 -32.43
CA GLU A 26 -19.47 2.93 -32.48
C GLU A 26 -19.57 2.49 -31.04
N ARG A 27 -20.71 1.89 -30.71
CA ARG A 27 -21.10 1.70 -29.32
C ARG A 27 -20.18 0.62 -28.76
N THR A 28 -19.07 1.03 -28.14
CA THR A 28 -18.05 0.06 -27.71
C THR A 28 -18.58 -0.90 -26.65
N GLU A 29 -19.62 -0.50 -25.91
CA GLU A 29 -20.25 -1.26 -24.82
C GLU A 29 -21.50 -2.02 -25.30
N ARG A 30 -21.75 -3.16 -24.65
CA ARG A 30 -22.97 -3.97 -24.82
C ARG A 30 -24.25 -3.17 -24.52
N ASN A 31 -25.36 -3.64 -25.06
CA ASN A 31 -26.68 -3.14 -24.71
C ASN A 31 -27.71 -4.28 -24.69
N CYS A 32 -27.86 -4.85 -23.49
CA CYS A 32 -28.74 -5.98 -23.21
C CYS A 32 -30.23 -5.61 -23.19
N SER A 33 -30.57 -4.31 -23.21
CA SER A 33 -31.95 -3.81 -23.28
C SER A 33 -32.54 -3.79 -24.70
N LEU A 34 -31.78 -4.21 -25.71
CA LEU A 34 -32.24 -4.35 -27.10
C LEU A 34 -32.73 -5.77 -27.39
N SER A 35 -33.52 -5.93 -28.45
CA SER A 35 -33.96 -7.24 -28.95
C SER A 35 -33.74 -7.33 -30.47
N PRO A 36 -32.75 -8.10 -30.95
CA PRO A 36 -31.72 -8.79 -30.17
C PRO A 36 -30.82 -7.82 -29.39
N PRO A 37 -30.16 -8.27 -28.30
CA PRO A 37 -29.18 -7.45 -27.59
C PRO A 37 -28.01 -7.09 -28.51
N TYR A 38 -27.41 -5.92 -28.30
CA TYR A 38 -26.17 -5.55 -28.97
C TYR A 38 -24.97 -6.03 -28.14
N LEU A 39 -24.05 -6.75 -28.78
CA LEU A 39 -22.78 -7.17 -28.21
C LEU A 39 -21.62 -6.63 -29.07
N PRO A 40 -20.57 -6.07 -28.46
CA PRO A 40 -19.32 -5.70 -29.13
C PRO A 40 -18.60 -6.92 -29.74
N SER A 41 -17.69 -6.70 -30.67
CA SER A 41 -16.84 -7.76 -31.24
C SER A 41 -15.86 -8.36 -30.23
N THR A 42 -15.59 -7.66 -29.13
CA THR A 42 -14.77 -8.09 -27.99
C THR A 42 -15.54 -8.95 -26.98
N ALA A 43 -16.87 -9.05 -27.07
CA ALA A 43 -17.66 -9.75 -26.06
C ALA A 43 -17.67 -11.27 -26.27
N ALA A 44 -17.26 -12.03 -25.25
CA ALA A 44 -17.24 -13.48 -25.30
C ALA A 44 -18.61 -14.08 -24.98
N ASN A 45 -19.03 -15.11 -25.73
CA ASN A 45 -20.24 -15.88 -25.43
C ASN A 45 -19.92 -16.94 -24.36
N THR A 46 -20.60 -16.85 -23.23
CA THR A 46 -20.41 -17.65 -22.01
C THR A 46 -21.54 -18.65 -21.75
N THR A 47 -22.53 -18.69 -22.64
CA THR A 47 -23.80 -19.42 -22.44
C THR A 47 -23.58 -20.92 -22.18
N LEU A 48 -22.59 -21.55 -22.82
CA LEU A 48 -22.29 -22.97 -22.63
C LEU A 48 -21.63 -23.22 -21.26
N GLN A 49 -20.60 -22.44 -20.94
CA GLN A 49 -19.87 -22.49 -19.67
C GLN A 49 -20.82 -22.32 -18.48
N LEU A 50 -21.77 -21.38 -18.59
CA LEU A 50 -22.81 -21.15 -17.60
C LEU A 50 -23.84 -22.28 -17.50
N GLN A 51 -24.13 -23.02 -18.59
CA GLN A 51 -24.96 -24.22 -18.50
C GLN A 51 -24.21 -25.33 -17.76
N GLU A 52 -23.00 -25.65 -18.20
CA GLU A 52 -22.24 -26.80 -17.69
C GLU A 52 -21.88 -26.64 -16.21
N ILE A 53 -21.48 -25.44 -15.76
CA ILE A 53 -21.17 -25.23 -14.33
C ILE A 53 -22.42 -25.39 -13.45
N ARG A 54 -23.61 -24.97 -13.92
CA ARG A 54 -24.89 -25.16 -13.21
C ARG A 54 -25.23 -26.64 -13.09
N GLU A 55 -24.95 -27.44 -14.11
CA GLU A 55 -25.06 -28.90 -14.05
C GLU A 55 -24.08 -29.52 -13.04
N ARG A 56 -22.85 -28.99 -12.88
CA ARG A 56 -21.90 -29.41 -11.81
C ARG A 56 -22.35 -29.00 -10.40
N MET A 57 -23.07 -27.88 -10.25
CA MET A 57 -23.57 -27.41 -8.95
C MET A 57 -24.68 -28.30 -8.36
N LEU A 58 -25.54 -28.90 -9.19
CA LEU A 58 -26.67 -29.73 -8.78
C LEU A 58 -26.31 -30.91 -7.85
N PRO A 59 -25.39 -31.84 -8.20
CA PRO A 59 -25.05 -32.97 -7.34
C PRO A 59 -24.37 -32.58 -6.02
N LEU A 60 -23.84 -31.36 -5.92
CA LEU A 60 -23.20 -30.84 -4.71
C LEU A 60 -24.20 -30.17 -3.75
N ASN A 61 -25.47 -30.03 -4.14
CA ASN A 61 -26.52 -29.33 -3.39
C ASN A 61 -26.07 -27.90 -2.99
N ILE A 62 -25.65 -27.10 -3.97
CA ILE A 62 -25.34 -25.68 -3.79
C ILE A 62 -26.23 -24.82 -4.71
N ASN A 63 -26.60 -23.64 -4.19
CA ASN A 63 -27.48 -22.69 -4.85
C ASN A 63 -26.70 -21.64 -5.65
N ALA A 64 -25.51 -21.28 -5.15
CA ALA A 64 -24.56 -20.37 -5.78
C ALA A 64 -23.13 -20.94 -5.71
N TYR A 65 -22.25 -20.47 -6.58
CA TYR A 65 -20.81 -20.75 -6.57
C TYR A 65 -20.03 -19.46 -6.80
N ILE A 66 -19.01 -19.20 -5.96
CA ILE A 66 -18.17 -17.99 -6.02
C ILE A 66 -16.84 -18.31 -6.72
N ILE A 67 -16.45 -17.45 -7.67
CA ILE A 67 -15.30 -17.60 -8.56
C ILE A 67 -14.49 -16.27 -8.52
N PRO A 68 -13.58 -16.11 -7.55
CA PRO A 68 -12.70 -14.93 -7.48
C PRO A 68 -11.64 -14.96 -8.58
N GLY A 69 -11.16 -13.79 -9.01
CA GLY A 69 -10.06 -13.64 -9.96
C GLY A 69 -8.69 -13.85 -9.34
N THR A 70 -8.38 -15.05 -8.81
CA THR A 70 -7.08 -15.35 -8.18
C THR A 70 -6.71 -16.84 -8.28
N ASP A 71 -5.53 -17.23 -7.78
CA ASP A 71 -4.98 -18.59 -7.78
C ASP A 71 -4.92 -19.22 -6.37
N ALA A 72 -4.31 -20.40 -6.24
CA ALA A 72 -4.18 -21.13 -4.97
C ALA A 72 -3.23 -20.48 -3.94
N HIS A 73 -2.52 -19.42 -4.31
CA HIS A 73 -1.60 -18.65 -3.46
C HIS A 73 -2.10 -17.23 -3.20
N LEU A 74 -3.30 -16.92 -3.70
CA LEU A 74 -3.95 -15.61 -3.66
C LEU A 74 -3.12 -14.51 -4.35
N SER A 75 -2.44 -14.90 -5.44
CA SER A 75 -1.67 -13.99 -6.29
C SER A 75 -2.58 -12.95 -6.98
N GLU A 76 -2.10 -11.71 -7.10
CA GLU A 76 -2.79 -10.64 -7.84
C GLU A 76 -2.68 -10.85 -9.37
N TYR A 77 -1.44 -10.97 -9.87
CA TYR A 77 -1.20 -11.47 -11.21
C TYR A 77 -1.27 -12.99 -11.20
N ILE A 78 -1.99 -13.58 -12.16
CA ILE A 78 -2.22 -15.02 -12.25
C ILE A 78 -1.75 -15.60 -13.58
N ALA A 79 -1.35 -16.87 -13.57
CA ALA A 79 -1.07 -17.61 -14.79
C ALA A 79 -2.34 -17.82 -15.62
N ARG A 80 -2.21 -17.93 -16.94
CA ARG A 80 -3.34 -18.18 -17.88
C ARG A 80 -4.16 -19.44 -17.56
N ARG A 81 -3.62 -20.37 -16.77
CA ARG A 81 -4.30 -21.58 -16.29
C ARG A 81 -5.19 -21.38 -15.06
N ASP A 82 -5.06 -20.26 -14.34
CA ASP A 82 -5.86 -19.95 -13.15
C ASP A 82 -6.84 -18.79 -13.39
N ALA A 83 -6.86 -18.22 -14.60
CA ALA A 83 -7.80 -17.21 -15.09
C ALA A 83 -9.25 -17.73 -15.27
N ARG A 84 -9.76 -18.43 -14.25
CA ARG A 84 -11.08 -19.08 -14.18
C ARG A 84 -12.23 -18.08 -14.32
N MET A 85 -12.09 -16.91 -13.71
CA MET A 85 -13.03 -15.80 -13.86
C MET A 85 -13.18 -15.43 -15.34
N ALA A 86 -12.06 -15.11 -16.01
CA ALA A 86 -12.05 -14.72 -17.43
C ALA A 86 -12.59 -15.80 -18.37
N PHE A 87 -12.28 -17.08 -18.13
CA PHE A 87 -12.87 -18.19 -18.89
C PHE A 87 -14.41 -18.26 -18.75
N MET A 88 -14.95 -17.94 -17.57
CA MET A 88 -16.37 -17.98 -17.28
C MET A 88 -17.14 -16.73 -17.72
N THR A 89 -16.53 -15.54 -17.64
CA THR A 89 -17.19 -14.23 -17.88
C THR A 89 -16.88 -13.60 -19.23
N GLY A 90 -15.74 -13.95 -19.84
CA GLY A 90 -15.14 -13.20 -20.94
C GLY A 90 -14.27 -12.01 -20.50
N PHE A 91 -14.45 -11.50 -19.28
CA PHE A 91 -13.76 -10.32 -18.75
C PHE A 91 -12.34 -10.63 -18.26
N THR A 92 -11.37 -9.87 -18.75
CA THR A 92 -9.93 -10.15 -18.64
C THR A 92 -9.14 -9.24 -17.69
N GLY A 93 -9.78 -8.24 -17.06
CA GLY A 93 -9.14 -7.37 -16.07
C GLY A 93 -8.69 -8.12 -14.80
N SER A 94 -7.63 -7.65 -14.15
CA SER A 94 -6.95 -8.41 -13.07
C SER A 94 -7.75 -8.52 -11.77
N ALA A 95 -8.71 -7.63 -11.54
CA ALA A 95 -9.50 -7.61 -10.31
C ALA A 95 -10.98 -7.93 -10.58
N GLY A 96 -11.53 -8.91 -9.85
CA GLY A 96 -12.96 -9.15 -9.83
C GLY A 96 -13.38 -10.39 -9.05
N THR A 97 -14.68 -10.55 -8.87
CA THR A 97 -15.31 -11.77 -8.35
C THR A 97 -16.57 -12.06 -9.13
N ALA A 98 -16.66 -13.26 -9.70
CA ALA A 98 -17.85 -13.75 -10.38
C ALA A 98 -18.66 -14.65 -9.45
N VAL A 99 -19.99 -14.55 -9.49
CA VAL A 99 -20.91 -15.46 -8.79
C VAL A 99 -21.92 -16.02 -9.78
N VAL A 100 -22.10 -17.35 -9.75
CA VAL A 100 -23.10 -18.04 -10.58
C VAL A 100 -24.14 -18.69 -9.69
N THR A 101 -25.42 -18.48 -9.97
CA THR A 101 -26.54 -19.24 -9.38
C THR A 101 -27.16 -20.15 -10.44
N GLN A 102 -28.15 -20.96 -10.06
CA GLN A 102 -28.90 -21.80 -11.00
C GLN A 102 -29.68 -21.00 -12.07
N THR A 103 -29.87 -19.69 -11.91
CA THR A 103 -30.66 -18.83 -12.81
C THR A 103 -29.97 -17.55 -13.26
N LYS A 104 -28.99 -17.03 -12.50
CA LYS A 104 -28.26 -15.79 -12.78
C LYS A 104 -26.74 -15.98 -12.82
N ALA A 105 -26.04 -14.95 -13.28
CA ALA A 105 -24.60 -14.78 -13.11
C ALA A 105 -24.30 -13.28 -12.95
N ALA A 106 -23.36 -12.92 -12.08
CA ALA A 106 -22.98 -11.54 -11.81
C ALA A 106 -21.46 -11.42 -11.60
N LEU A 107 -20.87 -10.32 -12.07
CA LEU A 107 -19.47 -9.97 -11.88
C LEU A 107 -19.37 -8.66 -11.09
N TRP A 108 -18.57 -8.68 -10.04
CA TRP A 108 -18.12 -7.49 -9.33
C TRP A 108 -16.72 -7.12 -9.79
N THR A 109 -16.50 -5.87 -10.19
CA THR A 109 -15.17 -5.31 -10.45
C THR A 109 -15.13 -3.81 -10.16
N ASP A 110 -13.93 -3.27 -9.93
CA ASP A 110 -13.74 -1.89 -9.49
C ASP A 110 -13.69 -0.87 -10.64
N SER A 111 -13.61 0.41 -10.29
CA SER A 111 -13.72 1.53 -11.23
C SER A 111 -12.67 1.56 -12.34
N ARG A 112 -11.54 0.85 -12.19
CA ARG A 112 -10.54 0.68 -13.26
C ARG A 112 -11.09 -0.09 -14.47
N TYR A 113 -12.12 -0.91 -14.25
CA TYR A 113 -12.50 -2.00 -15.14
C TYR A 113 -13.95 -1.98 -15.64
N TRP A 114 -14.83 -1.11 -15.14
CA TRP A 114 -16.25 -1.09 -15.54
C TRP A 114 -16.48 -1.00 -17.05
N VAL A 115 -15.72 -0.14 -17.75
CA VAL A 115 -15.83 0.04 -19.21
C VAL A 115 -15.30 -1.19 -19.96
N GLN A 116 -14.31 -1.89 -19.40
CA GLN A 116 -13.79 -3.14 -19.98
C GLN A 116 -14.79 -4.29 -19.81
N ALA A 117 -15.41 -4.43 -18.64
CA ALA A 117 -16.43 -5.45 -18.40
C ALA A 117 -17.67 -5.27 -19.30
N GLU A 118 -18.11 -4.04 -19.56
CA GLU A 118 -19.18 -3.75 -20.53
C GLU A 118 -18.76 -3.96 -22.01
N ARG A 119 -17.47 -4.11 -22.30
CA ARG A 119 -16.92 -4.44 -23.63
C ARG A 119 -16.70 -5.94 -23.84
N GLU A 120 -16.42 -6.70 -22.78
CA GLU A 120 -15.95 -8.08 -22.85
C GLU A 120 -16.98 -9.14 -22.42
N MET A 121 -17.98 -8.78 -21.60
CA MET A 121 -19.03 -9.73 -21.19
C MET A 121 -20.21 -9.76 -22.16
N ASP A 122 -20.81 -10.94 -22.34
CA ASP A 122 -22.14 -11.06 -22.95
C ASP A 122 -23.28 -10.62 -22.00
N CYS A 123 -24.53 -10.79 -22.44
CA CYS A 123 -25.72 -10.40 -21.68
C CYS A 123 -26.23 -11.47 -20.69
N ASN A 124 -25.46 -12.52 -20.39
CA ASN A 124 -25.77 -13.46 -19.30
C ASN A 124 -25.30 -12.95 -17.93
N TRP A 125 -24.43 -11.93 -17.90
CA TRP A 125 -23.77 -11.41 -16.69
C TRP A 125 -24.27 -10.02 -16.26
N GLU A 126 -24.81 -9.91 -15.05
CA GLU A 126 -25.01 -8.64 -14.35
C GLU A 126 -23.63 -8.03 -14.00
N LEU A 127 -23.42 -6.71 -14.17
CA LEU A 127 -22.18 -6.02 -13.76
C LEU A 127 -22.47 -5.17 -12.52
N GLU A 128 -21.82 -5.53 -11.41
CA GLU A 128 -21.91 -4.82 -10.14
C GLU A 128 -20.66 -3.99 -9.86
N LYS A 129 -20.87 -2.81 -9.28
CA LYS A 129 -19.85 -1.73 -9.20
C LYS A 129 -19.30 -1.47 -7.79
N ASP A 130 -19.84 -2.14 -6.77
CA ASP A 130 -19.38 -2.09 -5.38
C ASP A 130 -18.65 -3.40 -5.04
N VAL A 131 -17.32 -3.41 -5.12
CA VAL A 131 -16.50 -4.61 -4.86
C VAL A 131 -16.45 -5.08 -3.40
N SER A 132 -17.25 -4.50 -2.50
CA SER A 132 -17.30 -4.96 -1.12
C SER A 132 -17.88 -6.37 -0.99
N ILE A 133 -17.32 -7.17 -0.07
CA ILE A 133 -17.85 -8.49 0.31
C ILE A 133 -19.31 -8.36 0.77
N MET A 134 -19.71 -7.21 1.32
CA MET A 134 -21.09 -6.92 1.69
C MET A 134 -22.02 -6.88 0.48
N SER A 135 -21.66 -6.18 -0.62
CA SER A 135 -22.45 -6.16 -1.86
C SER A 135 -22.66 -7.57 -2.43
N VAL A 136 -21.60 -8.38 -2.48
CA VAL A 136 -21.68 -9.77 -2.93
C VAL A 136 -22.57 -10.61 -2.00
N ALA A 137 -22.46 -10.41 -0.68
CA ALA A 137 -23.30 -11.08 0.31
C ALA A 137 -24.78 -10.66 0.22
N GLU A 138 -25.09 -9.39 0.00
CA GLU A 138 -26.46 -8.88 -0.17
C GLU A 138 -27.13 -9.47 -1.42
N TRP A 139 -26.42 -9.54 -2.56
CA TRP A 139 -26.91 -10.20 -3.77
C TRP A 139 -27.10 -11.71 -3.54
N LEU A 140 -26.16 -12.37 -2.86
CA LEU A 140 -26.31 -13.77 -2.43
C LEU A 140 -27.52 -13.99 -1.51
N ILE A 141 -27.83 -13.05 -0.61
CA ILE A 141 -29.01 -13.10 0.27
C ILE A 141 -30.31 -12.87 -0.52
N ALA A 142 -30.29 -12.09 -1.60
CA ALA A 142 -31.43 -11.93 -2.49
C ALA A 142 -31.71 -13.18 -3.34
N GLU A 143 -30.68 -13.79 -3.93
CA GLU A 143 -30.82 -14.89 -4.91
C GLU A 143 -30.81 -16.30 -4.29
N VAL A 144 -30.16 -16.50 -3.12
CA VAL A 144 -30.09 -17.81 -2.44
C VAL A 144 -31.17 -17.89 -1.35
N PRO A 145 -32.04 -18.91 -1.32
CA PRO A 145 -33.07 -19.04 -0.29
C PRO A 145 -32.49 -19.31 1.11
N PRO A 146 -33.23 -19.00 2.20
CA PRO A 146 -32.84 -19.37 3.56
C PRO A 146 -32.63 -20.88 3.71
N GLY A 147 -31.56 -21.28 4.40
CA GLY A 147 -31.07 -22.66 4.48
C GLY A 147 -30.24 -23.10 3.27
N GLY A 148 -30.02 -22.23 2.28
CA GLY A 148 -29.21 -22.52 1.10
C GLY A 148 -27.70 -22.59 1.38
N HIS A 149 -27.00 -23.26 0.48
CA HIS A 149 -25.55 -23.43 0.51
C HIS A 149 -24.87 -22.69 -0.65
N ILE A 150 -23.79 -21.98 -0.34
CA ILE A 150 -22.99 -21.19 -1.26
C ILE A 150 -21.62 -21.85 -1.37
N GLY A 151 -21.31 -22.43 -2.52
CA GLY A 151 -20.06 -23.13 -2.74
C GLY A 151 -18.90 -22.17 -3.01
N PHE A 152 -17.71 -22.50 -2.52
CA PHE A 152 -16.47 -21.82 -2.87
C PHE A 152 -15.32 -22.83 -2.97
N ASP A 153 -14.29 -22.48 -3.74
CA ASP A 153 -13.02 -23.21 -3.71
C ASP A 153 -12.16 -22.69 -2.53
N PRO A 154 -11.84 -23.53 -1.53
CA PRO A 154 -11.07 -23.12 -0.36
C PRO A 154 -9.61 -22.77 -0.68
N PHE A 155 -9.08 -23.12 -1.86
CA PHE A 155 -7.76 -22.64 -2.28
C PHE A 155 -7.77 -21.17 -2.71
N LEU A 156 -8.92 -20.63 -3.13
CA LEU A 156 -9.04 -19.29 -3.72
C LEU A 156 -9.60 -18.24 -2.73
N PHE A 157 -9.69 -18.58 -1.44
CA PHE A 157 -10.18 -17.71 -0.36
C PHE A 157 -9.12 -17.66 0.73
N SER A 158 -8.77 -16.46 1.23
CA SER A 158 -8.00 -16.36 2.49
C SER A 158 -8.89 -16.69 3.68
N LEU A 159 -8.28 -16.93 4.84
CA LEU A 159 -9.03 -17.02 6.11
C LEU A 159 -9.90 -15.77 6.30
N LYS A 160 -9.32 -14.58 6.16
CA LYS A 160 -10.03 -13.30 6.36
C LYS A 160 -11.22 -13.14 5.41
N THR A 161 -11.06 -13.49 4.13
CA THR A 161 -12.15 -13.47 3.15
C THR A 161 -13.26 -14.45 3.53
N GLN A 162 -12.92 -15.66 3.99
CA GLN A 162 -13.91 -16.65 4.42
C GLN A 162 -14.70 -16.18 5.65
N GLU A 163 -14.01 -15.59 6.64
CA GLU A 163 -14.61 -14.98 7.84
C GLU A 163 -15.59 -13.86 7.47
N ASP A 164 -15.21 -12.93 6.59
CA ASP A 164 -16.04 -11.79 6.18
C ASP A 164 -17.33 -12.21 5.44
N TYR A 165 -17.23 -13.16 4.51
CA TYR A 165 -18.41 -13.74 3.87
C TYR A 165 -19.28 -14.52 4.88
N SER A 166 -18.66 -15.25 5.82
CA SER A 166 -19.40 -16.01 6.83
C SER A 166 -20.21 -15.10 7.74
N PHE A 167 -19.58 -14.04 8.26
CA PHE A 167 -20.21 -13.02 9.10
C PHE A 167 -21.40 -12.34 8.39
N SER A 168 -21.21 -11.96 7.12
CA SER A 168 -22.24 -11.28 6.32
C SER A 168 -23.44 -12.19 5.99
N LEU A 169 -23.24 -13.51 5.91
CA LEU A 169 -24.28 -14.49 5.53
C LEU A 169 -25.00 -15.16 6.72
N GLU A 170 -24.36 -15.24 7.89
CA GLU A 170 -24.86 -15.99 9.06
C GLU A 170 -26.24 -15.49 9.54
N ALA A 171 -26.40 -14.18 9.74
CA ALA A 171 -27.65 -13.57 10.20
C ALA A 171 -28.84 -13.84 9.26
N SER A 172 -28.55 -14.17 7.99
CA SER A 172 -29.53 -14.51 6.96
C SER A 172 -29.83 -16.01 6.85
N ASN A 173 -29.25 -16.86 7.71
CA ASN A 173 -29.36 -18.33 7.62
C ASN A 173 -28.94 -18.86 6.23
N ARG A 174 -27.85 -18.33 5.67
CA ARG A 174 -27.15 -18.90 4.50
C ARG A 174 -25.80 -19.43 4.97
N SER A 175 -25.24 -20.41 4.27
CA SER A 175 -24.00 -21.09 4.69
C SER A 175 -23.01 -21.24 3.55
N LEU A 176 -21.73 -20.97 3.83
CA LEU A 176 -20.62 -21.27 2.94
C LEU A 176 -20.30 -22.77 2.96
N LYS A 177 -19.81 -23.30 1.84
CA LYS A 177 -19.44 -24.70 1.68
C LYS A 177 -18.11 -24.83 0.93
N SER A 178 -17.08 -25.29 1.64
CA SER A 178 -15.76 -25.64 1.09
C SER A 178 -15.89 -26.77 0.06
N ILE A 179 -15.39 -26.54 -1.16
CA ILE A 179 -15.36 -27.50 -2.27
C ILE A 179 -13.94 -27.53 -2.87
N PRO A 180 -13.03 -28.38 -2.35
CA PRO A 180 -11.61 -28.44 -2.79
C PRO A 180 -11.37 -28.87 -4.24
N GLY A 181 -12.41 -29.30 -4.96
CA GLY A 181 -12.35 -29.61 -6.40
C GLY A 181 -13.07 -28.52 -7.19
N ASN A 182 -12.30 -27.57 -7.74
CA ASN A 182 -12.83 -26.42 -8.46
C ASN A 182 -13.84 -26.82 -9.56
N LEU A 183 -14.95 -26.09 -9.69
CA LEU A 183 -16.00 -26.42 -10.66
C LEU A 183 -15.71 -25.89 -12.07
N VAL A 184 -14.95 -24.80 -12.20
CA VAL A 184 -14.51 -24.26 -13.50
C VAL A 184 -13.52 -25.23 -14.15
N ASP A 185 -12.61 -25.80 -13.36
CA ASP A 185 -11.64 -26.79 -13.82
C ASP A 185 -12.29 -28.10 -14.36
N GLN A 186 -13.60 -28.31 -14.13
CA GLN A 186 -14.40 -29.47 -14.61
C GLN A 186 -15.25 -29.17 -15.87
N VAL A 187 -15.17 -27.95 -16.39
CA VAL A 187 -15.83 -27.49 -17.63
C VAL A 187 -14.85 -26.78 -18.58
N TRP A 188 -13.60 -26.57 -18.16
CA TRP A 188 -12.55 -25.96 -18.97
C TRP A 188 -11.68 -27.01 -19.67
N ASP A 189 -12.24 -27.71 -20.65
CA ASP A 189 -11.53 -28.74 -21.45
C ASP A 189 -10.24 -28.24 -22.10
N SER A 190 -10.15 -26.94 -22.41
CA SER A 190 -9.00 -26.27 -23.02
C SER A 190 -8.01 -25.65 -22.02
N ARG A 191 -8.10 -25.98 -20.73
CA ARG A 191 -7.29 -25.35 -19.67
C ARG A 191 -5.77 -25.49 -19.93
N PRO A 192 -5.00 -24.37 -19.96
CA PRO A 192 -3.57 -24.45 -20.21
C PRO A 192 -2.79 -25.31 -19.19
N PRO A 193 -1.79 -26.10 -19.65
CA PRO A 193 -0.87 -26.79 -18.75
C PRO A 193 0.04 -25.80 -18.01
N ILE A 194 0.75 -26.28 -16.98
CA ILE A 194 1.88 -25.55 -16.38
C ILE A 194 3.05 -25.58 -17.38
N ALA A 195 3.76 -24.46 -17.53
CA ALA A 195 4.93 -24.39 -18.41
C ALA A 195 6.12 -25.15 -17.79
N PRO A 196 6.81 -26.04 -18.54
CA PRO A 196 7.97 -26.77 -18.04
C PRO A 196 9.23 -25.89 -18.15
N ASP A 197 9.47 -25.05 -17.14
CA ASP A 197 10.70 -24.26 -17.01
C ASP A 197 11.46 -24.61 -15.72
N ASN A 198 12.75 -24.27 -15.64
CA ASN A 198 13.59 -24.54 -14.47
C ASN A 198 13.53 -23.39 -13.47
N LEU A 199 13.69 -23.71 -12.18
CA LEU A 199 13.95 -22.68 -11.17
C LEU A 199 15.37 -22.12 -11.34
N THR A 200 15.57 -20.87 -10.91
CA THR A 200 16.88 -20.20 -10.93
C THR A 200 17.24 -19.66 -9.55
N ARG A 201 18.53 -19.71 -9.21
CA ARG A 201 19.09 -19.06 -8.01
C ARG A 201 19.54 -17.64 -8.37
N LEU A 202 19.33 -16.68 -7.47
CA LEU A 202 19.93 -15.35 -7.59
C LEU A 202 21.48 -15.42 -7.55
N PRO A 203 22.20 -14.61 -8.35
CA PRO A 203 23.67 -14.56 -8.28
C PRO A 203 24.13 -13.82 -7.02
N ASP A 204 25.22 -14.25 -6.39
CA ASP A 204 25.63 -13.73 -5.07
C ASP A 204 25.90 -12.22 -5.03
N ARG A 205 26.20 -11.58 -6.17
CA ARG A 205 26.33 -10.10 -6.27
C ARG A 205 25.05 -9.30 -5.98
N VAL A 206 23.88 -9.94 -5.91
CA VAL A 206 22.59 -9.31 -5.55
C VAL A 206 22.06 -9.81 -4.20
N ILE A 207 22.87 -10.51 -3.41
CA ILE A 207 22.45 -11.13 -2.15
C ILE A 207 23.38 -10.71 -1.00
N GLN A 208 22.85 -9.99 -0.01
CA GLN A 208 23.54 -9.77 1.29
C GLN A 208 23.26 -10.91 2.28
N ARG A 209 22.09 -11.55 2.20
CA ARG A 209 21.61 -12.57 3.14
C ARG A 209 21.38 -13.92 2.46
N SER A 210 22.22 -14.92 2.77
CA SER A 210 22.03 -16.30 2.28
C SER A 210 20.70 -16.90 2.76
N TRP A 211 20.23 -17.98 2.13
CA TRP A 211 18.96 -18.60 2.54
C TRP A 211 19.05 -19.20 3.94
N GLU A 212 20.21 -19.73 4.33
CA GLU A 212 20.48 -20.23 5.67
C GLU A 212 20.46 -19.09 6.71
N MET A 213 20.98 -17.90 6.36
CA MET A 213 20.89 -16.71 7.20
C MET A 213 19.43 -16.27 7.39
N LYS A 214 18.63 -16.24 6.31
CA LYS A 214 17.20 -15.91 6.36
C LYS A 214 16.42 -16.94 7.20
N VAL A 215 16.61 -18.23 6.96
CA VAL A 215 16.02 -19.32 7.77
C VAL A 215 16.43 -19.24 9.24
N LYS A 216 17.69 -18.92 9.54
CA LYS A 216 18.17 -18.72 10.93
C LYS A 216 17.47 -17.53 11.59
N GLN A 217 17.35 -16.40 10.89
CA GLN A 217 16.65 -15.21 11.39
C GLN A 217 15.17 -15.49 11.67
N ILE A 218 14.47 -16.18 10.77
CA ILE A 218 13.06 -16.52 10.96
C ILE A 218 12.85 -17.53 12.09
N ARG A 219 13.73 -18.53 12.25
CA ARG A 219 13.69 -19.44 13.42
C ARG A 219 14.00 -18.76 14.74
N ILE A 220 14.76 -17.66 14.74
CA ILE A 220 14.92 -16.80 15.92
C ILE A 220 13.59 -16.10 16.22
N GLN A 221 12.97 -15.44 15.23
CA GLN A 221 11.65 -14.82 15.40
C GLN A 221 10.56 -15.82 15.85
N MET A 222 10.60 -17.09 15.42
CA MET A 222 9.70 -18.14 15.91
C MET A 222 9.95 -18.55 17.37
N ARG A 223 11.20 -18.56 17.83
CA ARG A 223 11.56 -18.95 19.21
C ARG A 223 11.22 -17.85 20.20
N ASP A 224 11.55 -16.62 19.81
CA ASP A 224 11.50 -15.45 20.68
C ASP A 224 10.06 -14.87 20.74
N ASN A 225 9.15 -15.38 19.89
CA ASN A 225 7.73 -15.10 19.97
C ASN A 225 7.10 -15.68 21.27
N PRO A 226 6.36 -14.89 22.07
CA PRO A 226 5.75 -15.35 23.32
C PRO A 226 4.84 -16.58 23.19
N TYR A 227 4.29 -16.84 22.00
CA TYR A 227 3.37 -17.95 21.73
C TYR A 227 4.06 -19.23 21.22
N GLN A 228 5.38 -19.20 21.02
CA GLN A 228 6.29 -20.32 20.69
C GLN A 228 5.76 -21.30 19.61
N PRO A 229 5.51 -20.84 18.37
CA PRO A 229 5.14 -21.72 17.27
C PRO A 229 6.24 -22.73 16.92
N THR A 230 5.87 -24.00 16.69
CA THR A 230 6.79 -25.07 16.30
C THR A 230 7.07 -25.07 14.80
N ALA A 231 6.15 -24.52 14.01
CA ALA A 231 6.27 -24.37 12.57
C ALA A 231 5.69 -23.03 12.09
N LEU A 232 6.19 -22.58 10.94
CA LEU A 232 5.68 -21.50 10.12
C LEU A 232 5.30 -22.07 8.75
N LEU A 233 4.07 -21.83 8.31
CA LEU A 233 3.59 -22.20 6.98
C LEU A 233 3.57 -20.95 6.10
N LEU A 234 4.33 -20.99 5.01
CA LEU A 234 4.37 -19.96 3.97
C LEU A 234 3.49 -20.41 2.80
N SER A 235 2.68 -19.47 2.33
CA SER A 235 1.58 -19.73 1.40
C SER A 235 1.59 -18.80 0.19
N ALA A 236 2.15 -17.59 0.33
CA ALA A 236 2.44 -16.74 -0.81
C ALA A 236 3.77 -17.14 -1.48
N LEU A 237 3.83 -17.01 -2.81
CA LEU A 237 4.98 -17.47 -3.60
C LEU A 237 6.23 -16.60 -3.38
N ASP A 238 6.03 -15.32 -3.09
CA ASP A 238 7.09 -14.36 -2.88
C ASP A 238 7.86 -14.63 -1.56
N GLU A 239 7.18 -15.08 -0.51
CA GLU A 239 7.79 -15.55 0.74
C GLU A 239 8.78 -16.69 0.49
N THR A 240 8.36 -17.70 -0.26
CA THR A 240 9.16 -18.89 -0.55
C THR A 240 10.33 -18.55 -1.48
N ALA A 241 10.10 -17.74 -2.53
CA ALA A 241 11.14 -17.24 -3.40
C ALA A 241 12.18 -16.36 -2.66
N TRP A 242 11.74 -15.52 -1.70
CA TRP A 242 12.65 -14.67 -0.92
C TRP A 242 13.45 -15.45 0.11
N LEU A 243 12.82 -16.42 0.79
CA LEU A 243 13.47 -17.24 1.82
C LEU A 243 14.65 -18.05 1.24
N PHE A 244 14.47 -18.62 0.05
CA PHE A 244 15.47 -19.47 -0.61
C PHE A 244 16.37 -18.75 -1.64
N ASN A 245 16.20 -17.44 -1.86
CA ASN A 245 16.88 -16.69 -2.94
C ASN A 245 16.70 -17.35 -4.34
N LEU A 246 15.51 -17.92 -4.58
CA LEU A 246 15.12 -18.55 -5.84
C LEU A 246 14.14 -17.68 -6.63
N ARG A 247 14.00 -17.98 -7.92
CA ARG A 247 13.05 -17.38 -8.86
C ARG A 247 12.53 -18.40 -9.87
N GLY A 248 11.35 -18.14 -10.41
CA GLY A 248 10.72 -18.85 -11.52
C GLY A 248 10.09 -17.86 -12.51
N ASN A 249 9.12 -18.33 -13.29
CA ASN A 249 8.37 -17.55 -14.28
C ASN A 249 6.93 -18.06 -14.47
N ASP A 250 6.36 -18.67 -13.43
CA ASP A 250 5.06 -19.36 -13.52
C ASP A 250 3.89 -18.38 -13.74
N ILE A 251 4.07 -17.16 -13.25
CA ILE A 251 3.13 -16.04 -13.36
C ILE A 251 3.76 -14.98 -14.29
N PRO A 252 3.03 -14.44 -15.27
CA PRO A 252 3.51 -13.35 -16.11
C PRO A 252 4.05 -12.18 -15.29
N TYR A 253 5.18 -11.62 -15.71
CA TYR A 253 5.87 -10.46 -15.12
C TYR A 253 6.38 -10.61 -13.68
N ASN A 254 5.99 -11.67 -12.97
CA ASN A 254 6.28 -11.90 -11.55
C ASN A 254 7.19 -13.14 -11.43
N PRO A 255 8.46 -13.02 -10.97
CA PRO A 255 9.47 -14.07 -11.13
C PRO A 255 9.34 -15.21 -10.09
N PHE A 256 8.13 -15.77 -9.96
CA PHE A 256 7.70 -16.71 -8.93
C PHE A 256 7.55 -18.13 -9.45
N PHE A 257 7.38 -19.09 -8.53
CA PHE A 257 7.14 -20.49 -8.84
C PHE A 257 6.15 -21.11 -7.85
N TYR A 258 5.17 -21.89 -8.36
CA TYR A 258 4.13 -22.53 -7.54
C TYR A 258 4.76 -23.38 -6.42
N SER A 259 4.59 -22.93 -5.18
CA SER A 259 5.24 -23.56 -4.03
C SER A 259 4.60 -23.22 -2.69
N TYR A 260 4.74 -24.14 -1.73
CA TYR A 260 4.45 -23.92 -0.32
C TYR A 260 5.67 -24.29 0.52
N THR A 261 5.87 -23.65 1.67
CA THR A 261 6.95 -24.00 2.59
C THR A 261 6.43 -24.24 4.00
N LEU A 262 6.73 -25.39 4.61
CA LEU A 262 6.58 -25.60 6.04
C LEU A 262 7.97 -25.59 6.70
N LEU A 263 8.28 -24.50 7.40
CA LEU A 263 9.52 -24.30 8.14
C LEU A 263 9.30 -24.68 9.61
N THR A 264 9.96 -25.73 10.10
CA THR A 264 9.98 -26.06 11.53
C THR A 264 11.30 -25.61 12.16
N MET A 265 11.42 -25.72 13.49
CA MET A 265 12.69 -25.49 14.20
C MET A 265 13.84 -26.41 13.73
N ASP A 266 13.53 -27.63 13.29
CA ASP A 266 14.47 -28.72 13.01
C ASP A 266 14.52 -29.15 11.53
N LYS A 267 13.52 -28.78 10.72
CA LYS A 267 13.34 -29.23 9.32
C LYS A 267 12.81 -28.11 8.43
N ILE A 268 12.88 -28.35 7.13
CA ILE A 268 12.38 -27.45 6.09
C ILE A 268 11.73 -28.32 5.02
N TRP A 269 10.43 -28.13 4.78
CA TRP A 269 9.67 -28.83 3.74
C TRP A 269 9.30 -27.83 2.64
N LEU A 270 9.76 -28.08 1.43
CA LEU A 270 9.48 -27.24 0.26
C LEU A 270 8.67 -28.06 -0.75
N PHE A 271 7.39 -27.69 -0.89
CA PHE A 271 6.42 -28.33 -1.78
C PHE A 271 6.42 -27.62 -3.12
N LEU A 272 6.76 -28.32 -4.20
CA LEU A 272 6.83 -27.79 -5.57
C LEU A 272 6.80 -28.92 -6.62
N HIS A 273 6.85 -28.58 -7.90
CA HIS A 273 7.07 -29.55 -8.97
C HIS A 273 8.56 -29.96 -9.00
N THR A 274 8.88 -31.09 -8.38
CA THR A 274 10.26 -31.52 -8.05
C THR A 274 11.13 -31.86 -9.26
N ASP A 275 10.52 -32.10 -10.41
CA ASP A 275 11.13 -32.26 -11.73
C ASP A 275 11.78 -30.97 -12.24
N ARG A 276 11.33 -29.80 -11.77
CA ARG A 276 11.84 -28.46 -12.15
C ARG A 276 13.07 -28.01 -11.34
N VAL A 277 13.52 -28.83 -10.38
CA VAL A 277 14.68 -28.56 -9.53
C VAL A 277 15.89 -29.29 -10.09
N THR A 278 16.86 -28.52 -10.60
CA THR A 278 18.11 -29.05 -11.14
C THR A 278 19.00 -29.67 -10.06
N GLU A 279 19.96 -30.52 -10.44
CA GLU A 279 20.93 -31.09 -9.48
C GLU A 279 21.78 -30.00 -8.79
N GLU A 280 22.08 -28.89 -9.48
CA GLU A 280 22.75 -27.73 -8.88
C GLU A 280 21.91 -27.10 -7.76
N LEU A 281 20.60 -26.96 -7.96
CA LEU A 281 19.69 -26.46 -6.92
C LEU A 281 19.50 -27.48 -5.78
N LYS A 282 19.52 -28.78 -6.05
CA LYS A 282 19.51 -29.81 -5.00
C LYS A 282 20.75 -29.73 -4.11
N VAL A 283 21.92 -29.42 -4.69
CA VAL A 283 23.15 -29.15 -3.91
C VAL A 283 23.01 -27.83 -3.13
N TYR A 284 22.57 -26.74 -3.78
CA TYR A 284 22.40 -25.44 -3.13
C TYR A 284 21.46 -25.44 -1.92
N LEU A 285 20.35 -26.20 -2.02
CA LEU A 285 19.34 -26.34 -0.97
C LEU A 285 19.67 -27.46 0.03
N ASN A 286 20.86 -28.08 -0.07
CA ASN A 286 21.28 -29.22 0.75
C ASN A 286 20.24 -30.38 0.77
N ALA A 287 19.57 -30.64 -0.36
CA ALA A 287 18.39 -31.51 -0.44
C ALA A 287 18.67 -33.02 -0.26
N SER A 288 19.91 -33.41 0.01
CA SER A 288 20.35 -34.81 0.22
C SER A 288 20.74 -35.14 1.66
N CYS A 289 20.45 -34.27 2.64
CA CYS A 289 20.70 -34.51 4.06
C CYS A 289 19.44 -34.34 4.94
N ASP A 290 19.54 -34.74 6.20
CA ASP A 290 18.44 -34.74 7.19
C ASP A 290 18.79 -33.92 8.45
N GLY A 291 19.46 -32.78 8.23
CA GLY A 291 19.78 -31.78 9.24
C GLY A 291 18.94 -30.51 9.11
N SER A 292 19.06 -29.59 10.07
CA SER A 292 18.15 -28.42 10.15
C SER A 292 18.30 -27.41 9.02
N PHE A 293 19.41 -27.43 8.28
CA PHE A 293 19.63 -26.64 7.06
C PHE A 293 19.71 -27.54 5.81
N CYS A 294 18.84 -28.56 5.75
CA CYS A 294 18.62 -29.41 4.59
C CYS A 294 17.15 -29.28 4.15
N VAL A 295 16.90 -28.93 2.89
CA VAL A 295 15.53 -28.72 2.37
C VAL A 295 14.96 -30.01 1.80
N GLN A 296 13.90 -30.53 2.43
CA GLN A 296 13.21 -31.73 1.97
C GLN A 296 12.22 -31.35 0.86
N LEU A 297 12.62 -31.62 -0.39
CA LEU A 297 11.79 -31.39 -1.57
C LEU A 297 10.62 -32.38 -1.62
N LYS A 298 9.40 -31.84 -1.73
CA LYS A 298 8.13 -32.58 -1.75
C LYS A 298 7.30 -32.16 -2.95
N SER A 299 6.41 -33.04 -3.42
CA SER A 299 5.48 -32.71 -4.50
C SER A 299 4.50 -31.62 -4.05
N TYR A 300 4.22 -30.66 -4.93
CA TYR A 300 3.27 -29.57 -4.71
C TYR A 300 1.94 -30.06 -4.10
N ASP A 301 1.33 -31.07 -4.71
CA ASP A 301 0.01 -31.60 -4.32
C ASP A 301 0.02 -32.30 -2.94
N ALA A 302 1.19 -32.70 -2.44
CA ALA A 302 1.33 -33.40 -1.16
C ALA A 302 1.18 -32.48 0.07
N VAL A 303 1.16 -31.15 -0.13
CA VAL A 303 1.12 -30.15 0.96
C VAL A 303 0.02 -30.41 1.98
N ARG A 304 -1.19 -30.80 1.53
CA ARG A 304 -2.33 -31.04 2.42
C ARG A 304 -2.14 -32.29 3.30
N ASP A 305 -1.67 -33.40 2.73
CA ASP A 305 -1.51 -34.66 3.46
C ASP A 305 -0.28 -34.65 4.38
N ASP A 306 0.81 -34.00 3.98
CA ASP A 306 1.99 -33.80 4.84
C ASP A 306 1.69 -32.82 5.98
N LEU A 307 0.99 -31.69 5.72
CA LEU A 307 0.55 -30.76 6.77
C LEU A 307 -0.36 -31.46 7.77
N LYS A 308 -1.33 -32.26 7.30
CA LYS A 308 -2.22 -33.07 8.15
C LYS A 308 -1.45 -34.07 9.01
N THR A 309 -0.41 -34.69 8.45
CA THR A 309 0.48 -35.63 9.15
C THR A 309 1.38 -34.93 10.18
N TYR A 310 1.74 -33.67 9.94
CA TYR A 310 2.45 -32.82 10.91
C TYR A 310 1.51 -32.37 12.04
N VAL A 311 0.36 -31.76 11.71
CA VAL A 311 -0.63 -31.26 12.69
C VAL A 311 -1.20 -32.38 13.58
N ALA A 312 -1.20 -33.64 13.13
CA ALA A 312 -1.58 -34.78 13.96
C ALA A 312 -0.67 -34.99 15.19
N GLN A 313 0.55 -34.45 15.21
CA GLN A 313 1.53 -34.67 16.27
C GLN A 313 1.22 -33.84 17.54
N PRO A 314 1.60 -34.32 18.75
CA PRO A 314 1.37 -33.59 20.00
C PRO A 314 2.31 -32.37 20.10
N GLY A 315 1.83 -31.28 20.71
CA GLY A 315 2.62 -30.06 20.93
C GLY A 315 2.93 -29.22 19.68
N VAL A 316 2.43 -29.61 18.50
CA VAL A 316 2.57 -28.83 17.27
C VAL A 316 1.71 -27.57 17.33
N LYS A 317 2.31 -26.44 16.92
CA LYS A 317 1.64 -25.16 16.74
C LYS A 317 2.15 -24.47 15.48
N VAL A 318 1.26 -24.22 14.52
CA VAL A 318 1.59 -23.69 13.18
C VAL A 318 1.20 -22.22 13.10
N TRP A 319 2.16 -21.37 12.76
CA TRP A 319 1.97 -19.95 12.47
C TRP A 319 1.59 -19.75 11.00
N ILE A 320 0.53 -18.96 10.73
CA ILE A 320 0.07 -18.55 9.40
C ILE A 320 -0.17 -17.03 9.32
N GLY A 321 -0.13 -16.47 8.10
CA GLY A 321 -0.59 -15.10 7.78
C GLY A 321 -2.05 -15.10 7.32
N THR A 322 -2.95 -14.37 7.99
CA THR A 322 -4.41 -14.45 7.76
C THR A 322 -4.90 -13.77 6.49
N GLU A 323 -4.16 -12.76 5.99
CA GLU A 323 -4.57 -11.98 4.81
C GLU A 323 -4.49 -12.81 3.51
N TYR A 324 -3.54 -13.74 3.42
CA TYR A 324 -3.22 -14.49 2.18
C TYR A 324 -3.09 -16.02 2.34
N THR A 325 -3.11 -16.58 3.56
CA THR A 325 -3.12 -18.05 3.68
C THR A 325 -4.49 -18.59 3.29
N ASN A 326 -4.51 -19.46 2.28
CA ASN A 326 -5.73 -20.05 1.77
C ASN A 326 -6.46 -20.92 2.80
N TYR A 327 -7.79 -20.96 2.69
CA TYR A 327 -8.66 -21.70 3.59
C TYR A 327 -8.41 -23.22 3.52
N ALA A 328 -7.99 -23.73 2.36
CA ALA A 328 -7.69 -25.14 2.11
C ALA A 328 -6.54 -25.70 2.97
N LEU A 329 -5.60 -24.85 3.39
CA LEU A 329 -4.55 -25.21 4.34
C LEU A 329 -4.97 -24.90 5.79
N TYR A 330 -5.68 -23.80 6.03
CA TYR A 330 -6.25 -23.47 7.35
C TYR A 330 -7.17 -24.57 7.90
N GLU A 331 -8.07 -25.14 7.08
CA GLU A 331 -9.04 -26.18 7.48
C GLU A 331 -8.38 -27.52 7.90
N ILE A 332 -7.05 -27.61 7.86
CA ILE A 332 -6.23 -28.75 8.32
C ILE A 332 -5.65 -28.49 9.73
N ILE A 333 -5.51 -27.21 10.13
CA ILE A 333 -4.89 -26.76 11.39
C ILE A 333 -5.95 -26.58 12.51
N THR A 334 -7.15 -27.15 12.34
CA THR A 334 -8.29 -27.01 13.26
C THR A 334 -8.28 -28.14 14.31
N PRO A 335 -7.37 -28.10 15.29
CA PRO A 335 -7.74 -27.52 16.59
C PRO A 335 -7.11 -26.14 16.88
N GLU A 336 -7.88 -25.25 17.52
CA GLU A 336 -7.44 -23.89 17.89
C GLU A 336 -6.12 -23.85 18.69
N ASP A 337 -5.86 -24.85 19.56
CA ASP A 337 -4.61 -24.93 20.33
C ASP A 337 -3.35 -25.11 19.47
N LYS A 338 -3.51 -25.57 18.22
CA LYS A 338 -2.44 -25.78 17.25
C LYS A 338 -2.28 -24.65 16.24
N LEU A 339 -3.13 -23.63 16.31
CA LEU A 339 -3.10 -22.49 15.41
C LEU A 339 -2.36 -21.30 16.05
N MET A 340 -1.71 -20.51 15.20
CA MET A 340 -1.24 -19.17 15.53
C MET A 340 -1.39 -18.26 14.31
N THR A 341 -1.95 -17.07 14.52
CA THR A 341 -2.30 -16.13 13.45
C THR A 341 -1.68 -14.76 13.68
N THR A 342 -1.23 -14.14 12.59
CA THR A 342 -0.98 -12.70 12.44
C THR A 342 -1.46 -12.28 11.06
N SER A 343 -1.68 -10.99 10.77
CA SER A 343 -2.09 -10.55 9.42
C SER A 343 -1.10 -11.03 8.34
N TYR A 344 0.20 -10.87 8.63
CA TYR A 344 1.30 -11.28 7.76
C TYR A 344 2.34 -12.09 8.52
N SER A 345 3.10 -12.95 7.82
CA SER A 345 4.16 -13.78 8.41
C SER A 345 5.40 -12.96 8.82
N PRO A 346 6.32 -13.54 9.63
CA PRO A 346 7.65 -12.95 9.85
C PRO A 346 8.48 -12.86 8.56
N VAL A 347 8.25 -13.72 7.55
CA VAL A 347 8.97 -13.66 6.27
C VAL A 347 8.51 -12.44 5.46
N LEU A 348 7.20 -12.30 5.28
CA LEU A 348 6.62 -11.22 4.47
C LEU A 348 6.87 -9.84 5.09
N THR A 349 6.90 -9.74 6.42
CA THR A 349 7.29 -8.51 7.13
C THR A 349 8.81 -8.28 7.18
N THR A 350 9.66 -9.31 7.10
CA THR A 350 11.12 -9.17 7.03
C THR A 350 11.60 -8.77 5.63
N LYS A 351 10.99 -9.27 4.54
CA LYS A 351 11.36 -8.91 3.15
C LYS A 351 10.96 -7.48 2.75
N ALA A 352 9.94 -6.92 3.41
CA ALA A 352 9.47 -5.56 3.18
C ALA A 352 10.59 -4.52 3.37
N ILE A 353 11.46 -4.75 4.37
CA ILE A 353 12.65 -3.95 4.65
C ILE A 353 13.82 -4.52 3.82
N LYS A 354 14.31 -3.70 2.89
CA LYS A 354 15.43 -4.04 2.01
C LYS A 354 16.76 -3.83 2.76
N ASP A 355 17.67 -4.81 2.69
CA ASP A 355 19.04 -4.64 3.17
C ASP A 355 19.85 -3.69 2.28
N ASP A 356 21.02 -3.23 2.74
CA ASP A 356 21.77 -2.13 2.11
C ASP A 356 22.18 -2.46 0.66
N THR A 357 22.46 -3.74 0.39
CA THR A 357 22.67 -4.27 -0.95
C THR A 357 21.39 -4.22 -1.76
N GLU A 358 20.28 -4.75 -1.23
CA GLU A 358 18.96 -4.70 -1.88
C GLU A 358 18.52 -3.25 -2.18
N GLN A 359 18.81 -2.28 -1.31
CA GLN A 359 18.50 -0.86 -1.52
C GLN A 359 19.37 -0.23 -2.61
N ARG A 360 20.70 -0.42 -2.56
CA ARG A 360 21.65 0.13 -3.54
C ARG A 360 21.35 -0.38 -4.95
N ILE A 361 21.19 -1.68 -5.14
CA ILE A 361 20.96 -2.24 -6.48
C ILE A 361 19.59 -1.84 -7.05
N LEU A 362 18.57 -1.69 -6.20
CA LEU A 362 17.25 -1.23 -6.63
C LEU A 362 17.30 0.23 -7.13
N ARG A 363 18.14 1.09 -6.53
CA ARG A 363 18.45 2.44 -7.08
C ARG A 363 19.21 2.34 -8.42
N GLU A 364 20.22 1.48 -8.53
CA GLU A 364 20.95 1.23 -9.79
C GLU A 364 20.04 0.72 -10.93
N ALA A 365 18.97 -0.03 -10.61
CA ALA A 365 17.96 -0.45 -11.56
C ALA A 365 17.10 0.72 -12.07
N HIS A 366 16.62 1.58 -11.17
CA HIS A 366 15.83 2.77 -11.55
C HIS A 366 16.65 3.78 -12.37
N VAL A 367 17.97 3.90 -12.14
CA VAL A 367 18.89 4.68 -12.99
C VAL A 367 18.87 4.18 -14.44
N ARG A 368 19.02 2.87 -14.65
CA ARG A 368 18.99 2.24 -15.99
C ARG A 368 17.61 2.33 -16.64
N ASP A 369 16.56 2.21 -15.85
CA ASP A 369 15.19 2.27 -16.34
C ASP A 369 14.78 3.68 -16.76
N ALA A 370 15.22 4.70 -16.01
CA ALA A 370 15.04 6.10 -16.39
C ALA A 370 15.67 6.41 -17.75
N VAL A 371 16.83 5.81 -18.09
CA VAL A 371 17.43 5.92 -19.44
C VAL A 371 16.50 5.35 -20.51
N ALA A 372 15.89 4.18 -20.29
CA ALA A 372 14.94 3.57 -21.23
C ALA A 372 13.67 4.42 -21.43
N VAL A 373 13.10 4.96 -20.35
CA VAL A 373 11.91 5.84 -20.43
C VAL A 373 12.24 7.18 -21.09
N ILE A 374 13.41 7.77 -20.81
CA ILE A 374 13.87 8.99 -21.48
C ILE A 374 14.09 8.76 -22.98
N GLN A 375 14.62 7.60 -23.39
CA GLN A 375 14.73 7.21 -24.80
C GLN A 375 13.36 7.15 -25.50
N LEU A 376 12.35 6.53 -24.89
CA LEU A 376 10.98 6.53 -25.42
C LEU A 376 10.45 7.96 -25.62
N LEU A 377 10.52 8.79 -24.58
CA LEU A 377 9.97 10.15 -24.63
C LEU A 377 10.67 11.03 -25.67
N MET A 378 12.00 10.89 -25.82
CA MET A 378 12.80 11.59 -26.84
C MET A 378 12.57 11.08 -28.27
N TRP A 379 12.17 9.82 -28.44
CA TRP A 379 11.77 9.26 -29.73
C TRP A 379 10.36 9.73 -30.10
N LEU A 380 9.39 9.61 -29.19
CA LEU A 380 8.00 10.04 -29.41
C LEU A 380 7.89 11.54 -29.72
N GLU A 381 8.67 12.41 -29.07
CA GLU A 381 8.70 13.86 -29.38
C GLU A 381 9.07 14.15 -30.85
N LYS A 382 9.82 13.25 -31.50
CA LYS A 382 10.14 13.33 -32.94
C LYS A 382 9.13 12.59 -33.82
N ALA A 383 8.68 11.41 -33.39
CA ALA A 383 7.91 10.47 -34.22
C ALA A 383 6.40 10.77 -34.25
N VAL A 384 5.80 11.22 -33.14
CA VAL A 384 4.36 11.53 -33.09
C VAL A 384 3.96 12.65 -34.08
N PRO A 385 4.75 13.73 -34.29
CA PRO A 385 4.52 14.68 -35.37
C PRO A 385 4.56 14.13 -36.81
N GLU A 386 5.16 12.95 -37.05
CA GLU A 386 5.06 12.27 -38.35
C GLU A 386 3.74 11.49 -38.52
N GLY A 387 2.98 11.31 -37.43
CA GLY A 387 1.65 10.69 -37.45
C GLY A 387 1.65 9.19 -37.75
N LYS A 388 2.77 8.48 -37.56
CA LYS A 388 2.90 7.03 -37.80
C LYS A 388 2.56 6.18 -36.59
N GLU A 389 3.05 6.59 -35.42
CA GLU A 389 3.06 5.76 -34.21
C GLU A 389 1.68 5.53 -33.59
N THR A 390 1.57 4.44 -32.84
CA THR A 390 0.39 4.06 -32.07
C THR A 390 0.76 3.81 -30.61
N GLU A 391 -0.25 3.63 -29.77
CA GLU A 391 -0.06 3.16 -28.39
C GLU A 391 0.73 1.83 -28.36
N LEU A 392 0.44 0.91 -29.29
CA LEU A 392 1.13 -0.37 -29.38
C LEU A 392 2.61 -0.20 -29.78
N THR A 393 2.93 0.61 -30.81
CA THR A 393 4.35 0.81 -31.18
C THR A 393 5.16 1.51 -30.09
N ALA A 394 4.51 2.37 -29.28
CA ALA A 394 5.13 2.97 -28.11
C ALA A 394 5.36 1.97 -26.96
N ALA A 395 4.41 1.07 -26.69
CA ALA A 395 4.56 -0.02 -25.74
C ALA A 395 5.67 -1.01 -26.16
N GLU A 396 5.75 -1.36 -27.44
CA GLU A 396 6.83 -2.18 -27.99
C GLU A 396 8.20 -1.48 -27.87
N TYR A 397 8.27 -0.19 -28.18
CA TYR A 397 9.52 0.57 -28.15
C TYR A 397 10.13 0.67 -26.75
N ILE A 398 9.33 0.95 -25.70
CA ILE A 398 9.87 0.98 -24.33
C ILE A 398 10.36 -0.40 -23.87
N ASN A 399 9.65 -1.46 -24.24
CA ASN A 399 10.06 -2.83 -23.93
C ASN A 399 11.35 -3.24 -24.68
N MET A 400 11.54 -2.79 -25.93
CA MET A 400 12.83 -2.89 -26.62
C MET A 400 13.94 -2.11 -25.89
N CYS A 401 13.68 -0.87 -25.45
CA CYS A 401 14.66 -0.07 -24.71
C CYS A 401 15.05 -0.73 -23.38
N ARG A 402 14.09 -1.25 -22.61
CA ARG A 402 14.33 -2.06 -21.40
C ARG A 402 15.07 -3.36 -21.69
N GLY A 403 14.79 -4.01 -22.81
CA GLY A 403 15.48 -5.24 -23.25
C GLY A 403 16.96 -5.03 -23.59
N LYS A 404 17.38 -3.80 -23.90
CA LYS A 404 18.79 -3.42 -24.12
C LYS A 404 19.54 -3.11 -22.82
N GLN A 405 18.85 -2.87 -21.71
CA GLN A 405 19.47 -2.54 -20.43
C GLN A 405 20.13 -3.78 -19.79
N LYS A 406 21.25 -3.55 -19.08
CA LYS A 406 21.95 -4.59 -18.32
C LYS A 406 20.99 -5.30 -17.37
N ASP A 407 21.16 -6.61 -17.21
CA ASP A 407 20.43 -7.47 -16.27
C ASP A 407 18.91 -7.59 -16.47
N SER A 408 18.38 -7.04 -17.57
CA SER A 408 16.94 -7.05 -17.92
C SER A 408 16.34 -8.46 -18.01
N ARG A 409 15.08 -8.57 -17.58
CA ARG A 409 14.28 -9.81 -17.55
C ARG A 409 12.88 -9.62 -18.17
N GLY A 410 12.66 -8.51 -18.87
CA GLY A 410 11.35 -8.13 -19.44
C GLY A 410 10.64 -7.08 -18.58
N PRO A 411 9.37 -6.74 -18.88
CA PRO A 411 8.61 -5.80 -18.08
C PRO A 411 8.11 -6.39 -16.76
N SER A 412 7.79 -5.53 -15.79
CA SER A 412 7.25 -5.90 -14.46
C SER A 412 5.72 -5.98 -14.39
N PHE A 413 5.03 -5.51 -15.42
CA PHE A 413 3.59 -5.67 -15.69
C PHE A 413 3.32 -5.40 -17.18
N GLU A 414 2.08 -5.55 -17.64
CA GLU A 414 1.73 -5.23 -19.03
C GLU A 414 1.73 -3.71 -19.26
N THR A 415 2.38 -3.24 -20.33
CA THR A 415 2.62 -1.81 -20.55
C THR A 415 1.34 -1.04 -20.90
N ILE A 416 0.96 -0.12 -20.03
CA ILE A 416 -0.16 0.80 -20.21
C ILE A 416 0.32 1.99 -21.06
N SER A 417 0.06 1.93 -22.36
CA SER A 417 0.34 3.01 -23.30
C SER A 417 -1.00 3.53 -23.83
N ALA A 418 -1.31 4.79 -23.54
CA ALA A 418 -2.68 5.29 -23.65
C ALA A 418 -2.76 6.75 -24.11
N SER A 419 -3.60 7.04 -25.10
CA SER A 419 -3.75 8.36 -25.72
C SER A 419 -5.20 8.84 -25.71
N GLY A 420 -5.38 10.11 -25.30
CA GLY A 420 -6.69 10.74 -25.19
C GLY A 420 -7.66 9.90 -24.32
N PRO A 421 -8.86 9.55 -24.83
CA PRO A 421 -9.86 8.77 -24.09
C PRO A 421 -9.36 7.43 -23.51
N ASN A 422 -8.37 6.77 -24.14
CA ASN A 422 -7.83 5.52 -23.60
C ASN A 422 -7.07 5.75 -22.28
N ALA A 423 -6.43 6.91 -22.10
CA ALA A 423 -5.74 7.24 -20.85
C ALA A 423 -6.69 7.43 -19.65
N ALA A 424 -8.00 7.61 -19.90
CA ALA A 424 -9.02 7.62 -18.84
C ALA A 424 -9.34 6.22 -18.28
N LEU A 425 -8.82 5.15 -18.88
CA LEU A 425 -8.92 3.78 -18.39
C LEU A 425 -7.61 3.44 -17.66
N ALA A 426 -7.66 3.41 -16.32
CA ALA A 426 -6.46 3.41 -15.48
C ALA A 426 -5.49 2.23 -15.72
N HIS A 427 -6.01 1.08 -16.18
CA HIS A 427 -5.29 -0.17 -16.45
C HIS A 427 -5.43 -0.60 -17.95
N TYR A 428 -5.39 0.34 -18.89
CA TYR A 428 -5.50 0.03 -20.33
C TYR A 428 -4.17 -0.39 -20.97
N SER A 429 -4.09 -1.64 -21.43
CA SER A 429 -3.03 -2.13 -22.34
C SER A 429 -3.52 -2.11 -23.80
N PRO A 430 -2.72 -1.65 -24.78
CA PRO A 430 -3.12 -1.65 -26.18
C PRO A 430 -2.97 -3.00 -26.88
N THR A 431 -3.98 -3.36 -27.69
CA THR A 431 -3.99 -4.53 -28.59
C THR A 431 -4.02 -4.09 -30.05
N GLU A 432 -3.82 -5.00 -31.02
CA GLU A 432 -3.94 -4.69 -32.46
C GLU A 432 -5.31 -4.10 -32.83
N GLU A 433 -6.37 -4.52 -32.16
CA GLU A 433 -7.75 -4.08 -32.41
C GLU A 433 -8.11 -2.78 -31.69
N THR A 434 -7.45 -2.46 -30.58
CA THR A 434 -7.82 -1.33 -29.70
C THR A 434 -6.88 -0.13 -29.80
N SER A 435 -5.66 -0.32 -30.33
CA SER A 435 -4.61 0.69 -30.32
C SER A 435 -4.93 1.92 -31.19
N ARG A 436 -4.91 3.10 -30.57
CA ARG A 436 -5.03 4.41 -31.21
C ARG A 436 -3.71 4.86 -31.79
N ARG A 437 -3.81 5.66 -32.86
CA ARG A 437 -2.71 6.49 -33.38
C ARG A 437 -2.41 7.62 -32.39
N LEU A 438 -1.14 7.82 -32.07
CA LEU A 438 -0.73 8.94 -31.21
C LEU A 438 -0.85 10.26 -31.99
N THR A 439 -1.34 11.32 -31.33
CA THR A 439 -1.47 12.65 -31.93
C THR A 439 -0.81 13.73 -31.06
N PRO A 440 -0.35 14.86 -31.64
CA PRO A 440 0.19 15.96 -30.85
C PRO A 440 -0.85 16.69 -29.99
N ASP A 441 -2.14 16.60 -30.31
CA ASP A 441 -3.20 17.40 -29.69
C ASP A 441 -3.88 16.68 -28.50
N GLU A 442 -3.67 15.37 -28.34
CA GLU A 442 -4.14 14.57 -27.21
C GLU A 442 -3.08 14.49 -26.08
N MET A 443 -3.52 14.19 -24.86
CA MET A 443 -2.60 13.73 -23.81
C MET A 443 -2.16 12.30 -24.10
N TYR A 444 -0.95 11.96 -23.69
CA TYR A 444 -0.43 10.61 -23.70
C TYR A 444 0.07 10.22 -22.31
N LEU A 445 -0.38 9.07 -21.83
CA LEU A 445 0.03 8.44 -20.58
C LEU A 445 0.80 7.17 -20.95
N ILE A 446 2.03 7.06 -20.45
CA ILE A 446 2.80 5.83 -20.44
C ILE A 446 3.02 5.42 -18.99
N ASP A 447 2.52 4.26 -18.64
CA ASP A 447 2.83 3.57 -17.41
C ASP A 447 3.39 2.19 -17.71
N SER A 448 4.56 1.91 -17.15
CA SER A 448 5.35 0.73 -17.47
C SER A 448 6.56 0.60 -16.55
N GLY A 449 6.85 -0.63 -16.10
CA GLY A 449 8.05 -0.96 -15.33
C GLY A 449 8.89 -2.07 -15.95
N GLY A 450 10.05 -2.35 -15.34
CA GLY A 450 11.02 -3.37 -15.76
C GLY A 450 11.38 -4.34 -14.65
N GLN A 451 11.56 -5.62 -15.00
CA GLN A 451 12.26 -6.60 -14.16
C GLN A 451 13.72 -6.64 -14.56
N TYR A 452 14.60 -6.64 -13.56
CA TYR A 452 16.05 -6.81 -13.68
C TYR A 452 16.49 -7.82 -12.63
N LEU A 453 17.61 -8.54 -12.83
CA LEU A 453 18.15 -9.48 -11.80
C LEU A 453 18.40 -8.83 -10.44
N ASP A 454 18.52 -7.51 -10.43
CA ASP A 454 18.98 -6.63 -9.37
C ASP A 454 17.97 -5.49 -9.08
N GLY A 455 16.71 -5.61 -9.54
CA GLY A 455 15.64 -4.69 -9.16
C GLY A 455 14.33 -4.87 -9.93
N THR A 456 13.25 -4.34 -9.37
CA THR A 456 11.97 -4.15 -10.07
C THR A 456 11.68 -2.66 -10.11
N THR A 457 11.24 -2.13 -11.24
CA THR A 457 10.88 -0.72 -11.38
C THR A 457 9.39 -0.56 -11.69
N ASP A 458 8.87 0.61 -11.34
CA ASP A 458 7.54 1.07 -11.70
C ASP A 458 7.56 2.58 -11.97
N ILE A 459 6.86 3.07 -13.01
CA ILE A 459 6.87 4.50 -13.37
C ILE A 459 5.84 4.92 -14.44
N THR A 460 4.81 5.63 -13.99
CA THR A 460 3.93 6.42 -14.86
C THR A 460 4.45 7.83 -15.20
N ARG A 461 4.34 8.24 -16.47
CA ARG A 461 4.45 9.64 -16.94
C ARG A 461 3.33 10.02 -17.90
N THR A 462 2.75 11.20 -17.69
CA THR A 462 1.78 11.82 -18.61
C THR A 462 2.39 13.05 -19.30
N VAL A 463 2.23 13.19 -20.62
CA VAL A 463 2.84 14.23 -21.49
C VAL A 463 1.86 14.78 -22.53
N HIS A 464 2.20 15.90 -23.19
CA HIS A 464 1.40 16.48 -24.28
C HIS A 464 2.30 17.21 -25.30
N TRP A 465 2.31 16.82 -26.57
CA TRP A 465 3.27 17.36 -27.55
C TRP A 465 2.88 18.71 -28.17
N GLY A 466 1.58 19.05 -28.18
CA GLY A 466 1.01 20.26 -28.76
C GLY A 466 0.70 21.36 -27.74
N THR A 467 -0.55 21.82 -27.69
CA THR A 467 -1.04 22.82 -26.72
C THR A 467 -2.13 22.23 -25.82
N PRO A 468 -1.83 21.92 -24.54
CA PRO A 468 -2.82 21.36 -23.61
C PRO A 468 -3.86 22.40 -23.18
N THR A 469 -5.08 21.94 -22.91
CA THR A 469 -6.20 22.77 -22.45
C THR A 469 -6.02 23.24 -21.00
N ALA A 470 -6.78 24.27 -20.60
CA ALA A 470 -6.78 24.75 -19.21
C ALA A 470 -7.17 23.64 -18.19
N MET A 471 -8.16 22.81 -18.52
CA MET A 471 -8.60 21.69 -17.68
C MET A 471 -7.49 20.63 -17.52
N GLN A 472 -6.82 20.26 -18.61
CA GLN A 472 -5.72 19.29 -18.57
C GLN A 472 -4.54 19.82 -17.73
N ARG A 473 -4.23 21.11 -17.84
CA ARG A 473 -3.18 21.75 -17.03
C ARG A 473 -3.54 21.85 -15.55
N GLU A 474 -4.76 22.24 -15.21
CA GLU A 474 -5.21 22.29 -13.81
C GLU A 474 -5.22 20.88 -13.19
N ALA A 475 -5.81 19.89 -13.87
CA ALA A 475 -5.86 18.51 -13.38
C ALA A 475 -4.45 17.93 -13.19
N PHE A 476 -3.55 18.08 -14.17
CA PHE A 476 -2.17 17.59 -14.05
C PHE A 476 -1.42 18.25 -12.89
N THR A 477 -1.62 19.56 -12.71
CA THR A 477 -0.97 20.29 -11.62
C THR A 477 -1.48 19.84 -10.26
N ARG A 478 -2.79 19.55 -10.11
CA ARG A 478 -3.38 19.03 -8.87
C ARG A 478 -2.93 17.61 -8.55
N VAL A 479 -2.76 16.75 -9.57
CA VAL A 479 -2.12 15.43 -9.41
C VAL A 479 -0.65 15.58 -8.96
N LEU A 480 0.12 16.46 -9.62
CA LEU A 480 1.52 16.74 -9.27
C LEU A 480 1.67 17.31 -7.85
N MET A 481 0.74 18.14 -7.39
CA MET A 481 0.68 18.60 -6.00
C MET A 481 0.51 17.44 -5.03
N GLY A 482 -0.33 16.45 -5.34
CA GLY A 482 -0.52 15.25 -4.51
C GLY A 482 0.77 14.43 -4.36
N ASN A 483 1.47 14.19 -5.47
CA ASN A 483 2.75 13.47 -5.48
C ASN A 483 3.82 14.24 -4.68
N ILE A 484 3.98 15.55 -4.93
CA ILE A 484 4.96 16.39 -4.23
C ILE A 484 4.68 16.49 -2.72
N GLU A 485 3.43 16.61 -2.30
CA GLU A 485 3.10 16.68 -0.86
C GLU A 485 3.37 15.35 -0.13
N ILE A 486 3.10 14.19 -0.73
CA ILE A 486 3.49 12.90 -0.12
C ILE A 486 5.02 12.79 -0.07
N SER A 487 5.71 12.91 -1.20
CA SER A 487 7.16 12.71 -1.32
C SER A 487 7.99 13.62 -0.40
N ARG A 488 7.46 14.78 0.01
CA ARG A 488 8.13 15.71 0.92
C ARG A 488 7.70 15.61 2.39
N THR A 489 6.73 14.75 2.72
CA THR A 489 6.17 14.71 4.08
C THR A 489 7.14 14.06 5.05
N ILE A 490 7.42 14.77 6.15
CA ILE A 490 8.13 14.28 7.32
C ILE A 490 7.10 13.75 8.33
N PHE A 491 7.24 12.49 8.75
CA PHE A 491 6.27 11.80 9.60
C PHE A 491 6.96 10.99 10.72
N PRO A 492 6.31 10.79 11.88
CA PRO A 492 6.91 9.99 12.96
C PRO A 492 6.94 8.52 12.56
N SER A 493 8.01 7.83 12.96
CA SER A 493 8.16 6.38 12.80
C SER A 493 6.97 5.63 13.42
N GLY A 494 6.44 4.63 12.71
CA GLY A 494 5.20 3.93 13.10
C GLY A 494 3.92 4.44 12.42
N THR A 495 4.01 5.50 11.61
CA THR A 495 2.89 5.95 10.75
C THR A 495 2.62 4.92 9.64
N ARG A 496 1.35 4.69 9.28
CA ARG A 496 0.93 3.80 8.17
C ARG A 496 0.56 4.64 6.95
N GLY A 497 0.75 4.15 5.72
CA GLY A 497 0.43 4.91 4.51
C GLY A 497 -1.02 5.39 4.42
N VAL A 498 -1.97 4.63 5.00
CA VAL A 498 -3.39 5.04 5.11
C VAL A 498 -3.61 6.35 5.90
N ASN A 499 -2.68 6.75 6.76
CA ASN A 499 -2.71 8.05 7.44
C ASN A 499 -2.31 9.22 6.52
N MET A 500 -1.70 8.92 5.37
CA MET A 500 -1.08 9.88 4.44
C MET A 500 -1.80 9.94 3.08
N GLU A 501 -2.66 8.95 2.79
CA GLU A 501 -3.48 8.78 1.57
C GLU A 501 -4.18 10.09 1.12
N MET A 502 -4.81 10.80 2.08
CA MET A 502 -5.41 12.13 1.92
C MET A 502 -4.50 13.16 1.22
N LEU A 503 -3.19 13.13 1.47
CA LEU A 503 -2.25 14.14 0.93
C LEU A 503 -2.18 14.08 -0.59
N GLY A 504 -2.23 12.87 -1.16
CA GLY A 504 -2.29 12.63 -2.60
C GLY A 504 -3.64 12.98 -3.23
N ARG A 505 -4.69 13.20 -2.42
CA ARG A 505 -6.06 13.51 -2.87
C ARG A 505 -6.48 14.96 -2.67
N ARG A 506 -5.99 15.63 -1.62
CA ARG A 506 -6.41 16.96 -1.16
C ARG A 506 -6.56 17.98 -2.28
N ALA A 507 -5.53 18.14 -3.12
CA ALA A 507 -5.52 19.12 -4.20
C ALA A 507 -6.56 18.86 -5.30
N LEU A 508 -7.05 17.62 -5.46
CA LEU A 508 -8.16 17.27 -6.34
C LEU A 508 -9.51 17.47 -5.65
N TRP A 509 -9.62 17.11 -4.37
CA TRP A 509 -10.84 17.25 -3.57
C TRP A 509 -11.26 18.72 -3.38
N GLU A 510 -10.30 19.65 -3.31
CA GLU A 510 -10.53 21.11 -3.31
C GLU A 510 -11.36 21.62 -4.50
N VAL A 511 -11.42 20.87 -5.60
CA VAL A 511 -12.26 21.18 -6.79
C VAL A 511 -13.24 20.04 -7.14
N GLY A 512 -13.49 19.11 -6.23
CA GLY A 512 -14.44 18.01 -6.41
C GLY A 512 -14.00 16.91 -7.39
N LEU A 513 -12.70 16.78 -7.65
CA LEU A 513 -12.11 15.70 -8.45
C LEU A 513 -11.55 14.59 -7.55
N ASN A 514 -11.42 13.36 -8.05
CA ASN A 514 -10.84 12.22 -7.33
C ASN A 514 -10.31 11.15 -8.31
N TYR A 515 -9.62 10.12 -7.79
CA TYR A 515 -9.21 8.91 -8.53
C TYR A 515 -9.63 7.62 -7.82
N GLY A 516 -9.85 6.55 -8.59
CA GLY A 516 -10.51 5.31 -8.14
C GLY A 516 -9.59 4.16 -7.69
N HIS A 517 -8.31 4.44 -7.43
CA HIS A 517 -7.31 3.48 -6.94
C HIS A 517 -6.60 4.04 -5.68
N GLY A 518 -5.73 3.24 -5.06
CA GLY A 518 -4.87 3.69 -3.96
C GLY A 518 -3.81 4.70 -4.40
N THR A 519 -3.07 5.27 -3.45
CA THR A 519 -2.01 6.26 -3.75
C THR A 519 -0.61 5.62 -3.90
N GLY A 520 -0.52 4.30 -3.74
CA GLY A 520 0.72 3.54 -3.91
C GLY A 520 0.76 2.22 -3.16
N HIS A 521 1.75 1.41 -3.53
CA HIS A 521 2.03 0.05 -3.07
C HIS A 521 3.53 -0.10 -2.80
N GLY A 522 3.93 -1.12 -2.02
CA GLY A 522 5.33 -1.51 -1.93
C GLY A 522 5.91 -1.92 -3.28
N VAL A 523 7.23 -1.85 -3.42
CA VAL A 523 7.96 -2.34 -4.62
C VAL A 523 9.05 -3.33 -4.22
N GLY A 524 9.04 -4.50 -4.87
CA GLY A 524 10.00 -5.58 -4.61
C GLY A 524 11.37 -5.38 -5.27
N ASN A 525 12.33 -6.23 -4.93
CA ASN A 525 13.63 -6.29 -5.62
C ASN A 525 13.76 -7.56 -6.46
N TYR A 526 13.55 -7.43 -7.78
CA TYR A 526 13.33 -8.55 -8.70
C TYR A 526 12.20 -9.45 -8.15
N PHE A 527 11.07 -8.84 -7.81
CA PHE A 527 9.93 -9.45 -7.12
C PHE A 527 8.62 -9.00 -7.80
N GLY A 528 7.48 -9.14 -7.13
CA GLY A 528 6.25 -8.50 -7.58
C GLY A 528 6.41 -6.99 -7.57
N VAL A 529 5.85 -6.32 -8.58
CA VAL A 529 5.89 -4.85 -8.70
C VAL A 529 5.03 -4.21 -7.60
N HIS A 530 3.87 -4.80 -7.30
CA HIS A 530 3.12 -4.55 -6.07
C HIS A 530 3.61 -5.51 -4.96
N GLU A 531 4.40 -5.01 -4.00
CA GLU A 531 4.89 -5.81 -2.88
C GLU A 531 4.11 -5.55 -1.58
N TRP A 532 3.31 -6.54 -1.18
CA TRP A 532 2.74 -6.59 0.16
C TRP A 532 3.81 -6.89 1.22
N PRO A 533 3.71 -6.26 2.42
CA PRO A 533 2.55 -5.54 2.95
C PRO A 533 2.73 -4.02 3.05
N VAL A 534 3.55 -3.40 2.20
CA VAL A 534 3.79 -1.94 2.17
C VAL A 534 2.78 -1.25 1.24
N GLY A 535 2.35 -0.03 1.58
CA GLY A 535 1.39 0.75 0.77
C GLY A 535 0.49 1.67 1.59
N PHE A 536 -0.52 2.24 0.92
CA PHE A 536 -1.42 3.26 1.48
C PHE A 536 -2.80 2.74 1.94
N GLN A 537 -3.01 1.43 1.98
CA GLN A 537 -4.30 0.78 2.28
C GLN A 537 -4.45 0.42 3.77
N SER A 538 -5.69 0.10 4.20
CA SER A 538 -6.07 -0.05 5.61
C SER A 538 -5.46 -1.27 6.33
N ASN A 539 -4.97 -2.27 5.59
CA ASN A 539 -4.26 -3.45 6.11
C ASN A 539 -2.72 -3.33 6.02
N ASN A 540 -2.15 -2.37 5.26
CA ASN A 540 -0.69 -2.21 5.14
C ASN A 540 0.02 -1.95 6.49
N ILE A 541 1.27 -2.43 6.63
CA ILE A 541 2.05 -2.22 7.87
C ILE A 541 2.55 -0.77 8.01
N PRO A 542 2.97 -0.33 9.21
CA PRO A 542 3.67 0.94 9.39
C PRO A 542 4.93 1.04 8.54
N PHE A 543 5.18 2.21 7.97
CA PHE A 543 6.41 2.52 7.25
C PHE A 543 7.63 2.47 8.18
N ARG A 544 8.76 1.99 7.63
CA ARG A 544 10.07 1.88 8.28
C ARG A 544 11.18 2.17 7.26
N THR A 545 12.34 2.58 7.74
CA THR A 545 13.55 2.76 6.93
C THR A 545 13.83 1.53 6.05
N GLY A 546 14.23 1.76 4.79
CA GLY A 546 14.57 0.72 3.83
C GLY A 546 13.37 0.01 3.18
N MET A 547 12.13 0.44 3.44
CA MET A 547 10.97 0.07 2.62
C MET A 547 10.92 0.91 1.35
N PHE A 548 10.54 0.32 0.23
CA PHE A 548 10.27 1.01 -1.05
C PHE A 548 8.76 1.05 -1.31
N THR A 549 8.26 2.16 -1.85
CA THR A 549 6.84 2.36 -2.24
C THR A 549 6.73 3.20 -3.51
N SER A 550 5.71 2.95 -4.33
CA SER A 550 5.23 3.92 -5.33
C SER A 550 4.45 5.06 -4.65
N ILE A 551 4.37 6.21 -5.35
CA ILE A 551 3.57 7.39 -5.00
C ILE A 551 2.88 7.87 -6.30
N GLU A 552 1.69 7.34 -6.57
CA GLU A 552 1.04 7.28 -7.90
C GLU A 552 -0.33 8.01 -8.01
N PRO A 553 -0.55 9.22 -7.47
CA PRO A 553 -1.84 9.89 -7.63
C PRO A 553 -2.20 10.11 -9.11
N GLY A 554 -3.50 10.13 -9.38
CA GLY A 554 -4.03 10.29 -10.74
C GLY A 554 -5.32 11.09 -10.82
N TYR A 555 -5.85 11.23 -12.03
CA TYR A 555 -7.17 11.74 -12.33
C TYR A 555 -7.60 11.27 -13.72
N TYR A 556 -8.80 10.70 -13.83
CA TYR A 556 -9.31 10.11 -15.06
C TYR A 556 -10.63 10.78 -15.43
N LYS A 557 -10.66 11.41 -16.60
CA LYS A 557 -11.84 12.06 -17.16
C LYS A 557 -12.38 11.20 -18.31
N GLU A 558 -13.43 10.45 -17.98
CA GLU A 558 -14.11 9.52 -18.87
C GLU A 558 -14.35 10.12 -20.27
N ASN A 559 -14.01 9.36 -21.31
CA ASN A 559 -14.12 9.73 -22.73
C ASN A 559 -13.32 10.98 -23.19
N ASP A 560 -12.35 11.47 -22.41
CA ASP A 560 -11.55 12.67 -22.75
C ASP A 560 -10.04 12.45 -22.56
N PHE A 561 -9.57 12.30 -21.32
CA PHE A 561 -8.15 12.06 -20.99
C PHE A 561 -7.99 11.47 -19.59
N GLY A 562 -6.83 10.89 -19.31
CA GLY A 562 -6.42 10.59 -17.93
C GLY A 562 -4.97 10.97 -17.67
N ILE A 563 -4.64 11.03 -16.39
CA ILE A 563 -3.35 11.47 -15.85
C ILE A 563 -3.02 10.55 -14.69
N ARG A 564 -1.78 10.07 -14.64
CA ARG A 564 -1.15 9.54 -13.43
C ARG A 564 0.29 10.07 -13.41
N ILE A 565 0.82 10.35 -12.22
CA ILE A 565 2.19 10.81 -12.01
C ILE A 565 2.74 10.00 -10.85
N GLU A 566 3.76 9.21 -11.13
CA GLU A 566 4.22 8.16 -10.24
C GLU A 566 5.73 8.16 -10.08
N ASP A 567 6.17 8.01 -8.84
CA ASP A 567 7.56 7.84 -8.52
C ASP A 567 7.72 6.77 -7.44
N VAL A 568 8.72 5.90 -7.61
CA VAL A 568 9.16 5.01 -6.55
C VAL A 568 10.07 5.79 -5.61
N ALA A 569 9.86 5.62 -4.31
CA ALA A 569 10.64 6.24 -3.26
C ALA A 569 10.98 5.22 -2.16
N VAL A 570 12.13 5.41 -1.52
CA VAL A 570 12.54 4.65 -0.32
C VAL A 570 12.29 5.48 0.93
N ILE A 571 11.79 4.83 1.98
CA ILE A 571 11.60 5.47 3.29
C ILE A 571 12.95 5.56 3.99
N VAL A 572 13.33 6.77 4.41
CA VAL A 572 14.62 7.10 5.05
C VAL A 572 14.39 7.85 6.37
N PRO A 573 15.32 7.80 7.34
CA PRO A 573 15.27 8.65 8.53
C PRO A 573 15.42 10.13 8.14
N VAL A 574 14.93 11.03 9.00
CA VAL A 574 15.18 12.47 8.85
C VAL A 574 15.32 13.14 10.21
N GLN A 575 16.37 13.96 10.36
CA GLN A 575 16.56 14.77 11.56
C GLN A 575 15.61 15.97 11.55
N THR A 576 14.94 16.23 12.68
CA THR A 576 14.04 17.38 12.82
C THR A 576 14.51 18.31 13.94
N LYS A 577 14.02 19.56 13.94
CA LYS A 577 14.44 20.60 14.90
C LYS A 577 14.17 20.26 16.37
N TYR A 578 13.18 19.41 16.65
CA TYR A 578 12.67 19.18 18.02
C TYR A 578 12.42 17.70 18.36
N GLY A 579 12.59 16.77 17.41
CA GLY A 579 12.23 15.37 17.60
C GLY A 579 13.09 14.42 16.79
N HIS A 580 13.54 13.37 17.45
CA HIS A 580 14.23 12.24 16.86
C HIS A 580 13.22 11.17 16.41
N ASN A 581 13.66 10.16 15.64
CA ASN A 581 12.81 9.07 15.14
C ASN A 581 11.66 9.51 14.20
N PHE A 582 11.97 10.45 13.30
CA PHE A 582 11.13 10.81 12.15
C PHE A 582 11.66 10.18 10.86
N LEU A 583 10.77 9.99 9.90
CA LEU A 583 11.01 9.43 8.58
C LEU A 583 10.52 10.40 7.49
N THR A 584 11.05 10.24 6.27
CA THR A 584 10.58 10.90 5.03
C THR A 584 10.75 9.93 3.86
N PHE A 585 10.27 10.31 2.68
CA PHE A 585 10.57 9.60 1.43
C PHE A 585 11.79 10.23 0.73
N ASP A 586 12.64 9.38 0.14
CA ASP A 586 13.69 9.77 -0.82
C ASP A 586 13.34 9.18 -2.20
N THR A 587 13.16 10.05 -3.19
CA THR A 587 12.64 9.67 -4.52
C THR A 587 13.72 9.02 -5.39
N VAL A 588 13.44 7.81 -5.88
CA VAL A 588 14.36 6.97 -6.66
C VAL A 588 14.08 7.05 -8.16
N SER A 589 12.88 7.44 -8.58
CA SER A 589 12.53 7.68 -9.99
C SER A 589 13.15 8.97 -10.55
N LEU A 590 13.86 8.89 -11.69
CA LEU A 590 14.68 9.98 -12.24
C LEU A 590 14.18 10.55 -13.60
N VAL A 591 12.90 10.37 -13.95
CA VAL A 591 12.34 10.82 -15.25
C VAL A 591 11.63 12.19 -15.13
N PRO A 592 11.94 13.19 -15.98
CA PRO A 592 11.31 14.52 -15.90
C PRO A 592 9.79 14.55 -16.12
N TYR A 593 9.12 15.53 -15.51
CA TYR A 593 7.71 15.87 -15.79
C TYR A 593 7.57 16.81 -17.00
N ASP A 594 6.47 16.70 -17.76
CA ASP A 594 6.20 17.64 -18.86
C ASP A 594 5.78 19.03 -18.35
N ARG A 595 6.66 20.01 -18.59
CA ARG A 595 6.46 21.41 -18.18
C ARG A 595 5.32 22.12 -18.91
N LYS A 596 4.84 21.62 -20.06
CA LYS A 596 3.66 22.19 -20.76
C LYS A 596 2.37 21.99 -19.97
N LEU A 597 2.30 20.90 -19.20
CA LEU A 597 1.14 20.52 -18.39
C LEU A 597 1.06 21.24 -17.03
N ILE A 598 2.13 21.88 -16.57
CA ILE A 598 2.18 22.50 -15.24
C ILE A 598 1.59 23.93 -15.28
N ASP A 599 0.75 24.26 -14.30
CA ASP A 599 0.37 25.63 -13.96
C ASP A 599 1.07 26.11 -12.69
N THR A 600 2.16 26.84 -12.90
CA THR A 600 2.96 27.43 -11.82
C THR A 600 2.24 28.49 -10.99
N SER A 601 0.99 28.87 -11.34
CA SER A 601 0.15 29.74 -10.51
C SER A 601 -0.64 29.00 -9.42
N LEU A 602 -0.78 27.66 -9.53
CA LEU A 602 -1.40 26.81 -8.51
C LEU A 602 -0.39 26.26 -7.49
N LEU A 603 0.90 26.25 -7.85
CA LEU A 603 1.97 25.69 -7.02
C LEU A 603 2.49 26.70 -5.97
N SER A 604 2.74 26.22 -4.75
CA SER A 604 3.40 27.01 -3.69
C SER A 604 4.87 27.28 -4.01
N SER A 605 5.49 28.24 -3.32
CA SER A 605 6.94 28.53 -3.45
C SER A 605 7.83 27.33 -3.12
N GLU A 606 7.39 26.47 -2.19
CA GLU A 606 8.07 25.23 -1.81
C GLU A 606 7.95 24.17 -2.93
N GLN A 607 6.72 23.94 -3.41
CA GLN A 607 6.45 23.03 -4.53
C GLN A 607 7.19 23.47 -5.81
N LEU A 608 7.23 24.77 -6.11
CA LEU A 608 7.99 25.34 -7.22
C LEU A 608 9.52 25.17 -7.07
N THR A 609 10.02 25.00 -5.86
CA THR A 609 11.44 24.74 -5.61
C THR A 609 11.74 23.25 -5.83
N LEU A 610 10.88 22.36 -5.34
CA LEU A 610 10.97 20.91 -5.55
C LEU A 610 10.78 20.53 -7.04
N GLN A 611 9.83 21.16 -7.73
CA GLN A 611 9.60 21.02 -9.18
C GLN A 611 10.80 21.48 -10.03
N ARG A 612 11.65 22.36 -9.50
CA ARG A 612 12.90 22.77 -10.14
C ARG A 612 14.01 21.77 -9.87
N SER A 613 14.21 21.35 -8.62
CA SER A 613 15.22 20.34 -8.28
C SER A 613 14.95 19.01 -9.00
N SER A 614 13.70 18.55 -9.08
CA SER A 614 13.32 17.35 -9.87
C SER A 614 13.48 17.53 -11.39
N SER A 615 13.99 18.68 -11.84
CA SER A 615 14.33 18.93 -13.23
C SER A 615 15.84 18.94 -13.44
N PHE A 616 16.27 18.18 -14.45
CA PHE A 616 17.65 17.87 -14.84
C PHE A 616 18.65 19.05 -14.92
N LYS A 617 18.17 20.31 -14.95
CA LYS A 617 19.01 21.51 -15.01
C LYS A 617 19.41 22.09 -13.65
N ASP A 618 18.66 21.79 -12.58
CA ASP A 618 18.95 22.33 -11.25
C ASP A 618 19.54 21.29 -10.28
N PHE A 619 19.35 19.98 -10.53
CA PHE A 619 20.18 18.93 -9.92
C PHE A 619 21.69 19.13 -10.18
N MET A 620 22.08 19.74 -11.31
CA MET A 620 23.49 20.05 -11.63
C MET A 620 24.05 21.26 -10.83
N LYS A 621 23.47 21.60 -9.69
CA LYS A 621 23.99 22.61 -8.75
C LYS A 621 24.15 21.95 -7.40
N HIS A 622 25.37 21.97 -6.87
CA HIS A 622 25.60 21.67 -5.46
C HIS A 622 24.65 22.52 -4.61
N LYS A 623 23.90 21.88 -3.69
CA LYS A 623 23.14 22.60 -2.66
C LYS A 623 24.14 23.51 -1.93
N PRO A 624 23.85 24.80 -1.70
CA PRO A 624 24.65 25.58 -0.78
C PRO A 624 24.52 24.91 0.59
N THR A 625 25.66 24.55 1.20
CA THR A 625 25.69 24.17 2.61
C THR A 625 25.11 25.33 3.43
N SER A 626 24.25 25.01 4.39
CA SER A 626 23.76 25.98 5.37
C SER A 626 24.95 26.69 6.02
N PRO A 627 24.82 27.99 6.38
CA PRO A 627 25.97 28.78 6.80
C PRO A 627 26.60 28.18 8.05
N VAL A 628 27.84 27.69 7.90
CA VAL A 628 28.71 27.38 9.02
C VAL A 628 28.87 28.67 9.82
N VAL A 629 28.37 28.68 11.04
CA VAL A 629 28.69 29.72 12.01
C VAL A 629 30.16 29.51 12.36
N SER A 630 31.04 30.27 11.70
CA SER A 630 32.45 30.24 12.03
C SER A 630 32.63 30.86 13.41
N GLU A 631 32.85 30.03 14.42
CA GLU A 631 33.42 30.48 15.68
C GLU A 631 34.71 31.23 15.37
N LYS A 632 34.78 32.46 15.85
CA LYS A 632 35.99 33.26 15.81
C LYS A 632 36.18 33.91 17.17
N GLU A 633 37.12 33.32 17.88
CA GLU A 633 37.66 33.86 19.10
C GLU A 633 38.34 35.22 18.87
N PHE A 634 38.56 35.91 19.98
CA PHE A 634 38.75 37.35 20.06
C PHE A 634 40.18 37.78 19.69
N THR A 635 40.31 38.88 18.95
CA THR A 635 41.54 39.71 18.97
C THR A 635 41.12 41.17 18.84
N LEU A 636 41.51 41.98 19.82
CA LEU A 636 41.11 43.38 19.94
C LEU A 636 42.38 44.23 20.04
N GLU A 637 42.65 45.05 19.02
CA GLU A 637 43.65 46.12 19.12
C GLU A 637 43.25 47.37 18.31
N GLU A 638 42.73 48.35 19.06
CA GLU A 638 43.00 49.80 18.97
C GLU A 638 42.71 50.69 17.73
N ASN A 639 42.35 51.94 18.07
CA ASN A 639 42.56 53.22 17.35
C ASN A 639 41.63 53.68 16.21
N VAL A 640 40.56 54.39 16.63
CA VAL A 640 40.36 55.84 16.40
C VAL A 640 40.48 56.38 14.96
N ALA A 641 39.35 56.83 14.37
CA ALA A 641 39.11 58.25 14.04
C ALA A 641 37.70 58.55 13.42
N ASP A 642 37.17 59.72 13.77
CA ASP A 642 36.29 60.64 13.01
C ASP A 642 35.13 60.15 12.10
N SER A 643 33.93 60.15 12.70
CA SER A 643 32.92 61.24 12.61
C SER A 643 32.32 61.72 11.25
N ALA A 644 31.07 62.22 11.37
CA ALA A 644 30.36 63.20 10.51
C ALA A 644 29.34 62.75 9.42
N THR A 645 28.06 62.70 9.86
CA THR A 645 26.87 63.39 9.27
C THR A 645 26.16 62.97 7.96
N ALA A 646 24.84 62.74 8.12
CA ALA A 646 23.71 63.34 7.37
C ALA A 646 23.35 62.89 5.93
N GLU A 647 22.36 61.99 5.86
CA GLU A 647 21.01 62.20 5.27
C GLU A 647 20.78 62.88 3.88
N GLU A 648 20.09 62.10 3.03
CA GLU A 648 18.95 62.49 2.15
C GLU A 648 19.12 63.20 0.77
N ALA A 649 18.03 63.07 -0.02
CA ALA A 649 17.59 63.90 -1.16
C ALA A 649 18.15 63.69 -2.60
N VAL A 650 17.83 62.53 -3.18
CA VAL A 650 17.34 62.29 -4.58
C VAL A 650 17.63 63.35 -5.69
N LYS A 651 18.47 63.01 -6.70
CA LYS A 651 18.07 62.89 -8.15
C LYS A 651 19.21 62.69 -9.18
N SER A 652 19.07 61.61 -9.96
CA SER A 652 19.33 61.51 -11.41
C SER A 652 20.74 61.57 -12.04
N SER A 653 20.96 60.57 -12.90
CA SER A 653 21.55 60.65 -14.26
C SER A 653 23.06 60.49 -14.52
N SER A 654 23.33 59.41 -15.28
CA SER A 654 24.27 59.32 -16.40
C SER A 654 25.77 59.09 -16.16
N LYS A 655 26.32 58.08 -16.90
CA LYS A 655 27.70 57.96 -17.43
C LYS A 655 28.84 58.13 -16.40
N LEU A 656 29.68 57.11 -16.19
CA LEU A 656 30.64 56.69 -17.21
C LEU A 656 31.08 55.22 -17.04
N GLY A 657 31.41 54.57 -18.17
CA GLY A 657 32.08 53.27 -18.22
C GLY A 657 32.39 52.90 -19.66
N LYS A 658 33.68 52.87 -20.05
CA LYS A 658 34.11 52.57 -21.42
C LYS A 658 35.48 51.88 -21.46
N LYS A 659 35.58 50.91 -22.38
CA LYS A 659 36.67 49.94 -22.57
C LYS A 659 36.66 48.84 -21.49
N TRP A 660 36.84 47.57 -21.83
CA TRP A 660 37.23 46.99 -23.13
C TRP A 660 36.06 46.38 -23.94
N ARG A 661 36.35 45.87 -25.15
CA ARG A 661 35.41 45.28 -26.11
C ARG A 661 36.11 44.23 -27.00
N ASN A 662 35.28 43.44 -27.68
CA ASN A 662 35.61 42.30 -28.56
C ASN A 662 35.96 41.05 -27.72
N VAL A 663 35.53 39.83 -28.07
CA VAL A 663 34.83 39.27 -29.26
C VAL A 663 33.63 38.46 -28.71
N LEU A 664 32.40 38.42 -29.24
CA LEU A 664 31.92 38.11 -30.60
C LEU A 664 30.51 38.69 -30.83
N SER A 665 30.21 39.14 -32.06
CA SER A 665 28.83 39.17 -32.60
C SER A 665 28.86 39.46 -34.10
N ARG A 666 28.36 38.51 -34.93
CA ARG A 666 28.01 38.71 -36.35
C ARG A 666 27.02 37.65 -36.84
N THR A 667 25.73 37.95 -36.71
CA THR A 667 24.69 37.84 -37.75
C THR A 667 24.72 36.68 -38.75
N MET A 668 23.60 35.95 -38.87
CA MET A 668 22.67 36.07 -40.03
C MET A 668 21.39 35.24 -39.82
N THR A 669 20.26 35.70 -40.39
CA THR A 669 18.98 34.97 -40.38
C THR A 669 18.39 34.91 -41.79
N ARG A 670 17.92 33.72 -42.21
CA ARG A 670 17.13 33.42 -43.44
C ARG A 670 17.63 33.97 -44.79
N LYS A 671 17.94 33.04 -45.72
CA LYS A 671 17.26 32.96 -47.04
C LYS A 671 17.58 31.70 -47.88
N THR A 672 16.51 31.03 -48.33
CA THR A 672 16.32 30.30 -49.61
C THR A 672 17.38 29.30 -50.12
N SER A 673 16.98 28.03 -50.12
CA SER A 673 16.86 27.15 -51.30
C SER A 673 18.00 27.12 -52.34
N LYS A 674 18.89 26.11 -52.29
CA LYS A 674 19.46 25.40 -53.47
C LYS A 674 20.41 24.22 -53.12
N MET A 675 19.91 23.17 -52.47
CA MET A 675 20.65 21.88 -52.32
C MET A 675 19.75 20.62 -52.41
N VAL A 676 18.71 20.64 -53.25
CA VAL A 676 17.81 19.47 -53.49
C VAL A 676 17.69 19.15 -55.00
N GLN A 677 18.61 19.63 -55.83
CA GLN A 677 18.65 19.36 -57.28
C GLN A 677 20.09 19.16 -57.79
N LYS A 678 20.89 18.35 -57.09
CA LYS A 678 22.14 17.77 -57.64
C LYS A 678 22.54 16.43 -57.00
N ALA A 679 21.54 15.59 -56.71
CA ALA A 679 21.71 14.21 -56.22
C ALA A 679 20.58 13.29 -56.75
N LEU A 680 19.89 13.69 -57.83
CA LEU A 680 18.76 13.00 -58.47
C LEU A 680 18.82 13.16 -60.01
N ALA A 681 20.03 13.17 -60.55
CA ALA A 681 20.33 13.14 -61.98
C ALA A 681 21.77 12.66 -62.13
N GLU A 682 21.99 11.65 -62.98
CA GLU A 682 23.21 10.83 -63.08
C GLU A 682 23.45 10.01 -61.78
N GLU A 683 23.44 8.67 -61.77
CA GLU A 683 23.49 7.66 -62.85
C GLU A 683 22.33 6.64 -62.79
N GLY A 684 22.15 5.91 -63.90
CA GLY A 684 21.28 4.73 -64.02
C GLY A 684 21.59 3.99 -65.33
N ALA A 685 21.23 2.69 -65.38
CA ALA A 685 21.64 1.70 -66.40
C ALA A 685 23.11 1.22 -66.25
N GLU A 686 23.50 -0.04 -66.53
CA GLU A 686 22.73 -1.22 -67.00
C GLU A 686 23.45 -2.56 -66.70
N SER A 687 22.79 -3.71 -66.98
CA SER A 687 23.23 -5.12 -66.79
C SER A 687 23.39 -5.60 -65.32
N GLY A 688 23.18 -6.87 -64.93
CA GLY A 688 22.93 -8.14 -65.64
C GLY A 688 23.97 -9.19 -65.17
N GLU A 689 23.66 -10.45 -64.79
CA GLU A 689 22.49 -11.32 -65.02
C GLU A 689 22.13 -12.21 -63.79
N GLU A 690 21.01 -12.92 -63.91
CA GLU A 690 20.46 -14.08 -63.17
C GLU A 690 21.15 -14.69 -61.91
N MET A 691 20.37 -14.86 -60.83
CA MET A 691 19.79 -16.18 -60.48
C MET A 691 18.51 -16.03 -59.62
N SER A 692 17.64 -17.04 -59.57
CA SER A 692 16.27 -16.96 -59.01
C SER A 692 15.83 -18.30 -58.33
N PRO A 693 14.58 -18.47 -57.82
CA PRO A 693 14.23 -18.00 -56.47
C PRO A 693 13.35 -18.99 -55.64
N VAL A 694 12.92 -18.56 -54.44
CA VAL A 694 11.71 -18.98 -53.65
C VAL A 694 11.42 -20.48 -53.41
N SER A 695 11.07 -20.80 -52.16
CA SER A 695 10.13 -21.89 -51.85
C SER A 695 9.08 -21.40 -50.85
N ALA A 696 7.80 -21.46 -51.23
CA ALA A 696 6.63 -21.23 -50.37
C ALA A 696 5.47 -22.06 -50.93
N ASP A 697 4.82 -22.84 -50.05
CA ASP A 697 3.91 -23.95 -50.38
C ASP A 697 3.25 -24.34 -49.02
N TRP A 698 1.93 -24.52 -48.82
CA TRP A 698 0.81 -24.81 -49.72
C TRP A 698 -0.48 -24.03 -49.36
N LEU A 699 -1.39 -23.92 -50.33
CA LEU A 699 -2.85 -23.79 -50.14
C LEU A 699 -3.55 -24.98 -50.82
N PRO A 700 -4.82 -25.27 -50.49
CA PRO A 700 -5.79 -25.27 -51.58
C PRO A 700 -7.17 -24.67 -51.23
N ASP A 701 -7.80 -24.07 -52.24
CA ASP A 701 -9.21 -23.65 -52.29
C ASP A 701 -10.11 -24.77 -52.86
N LEU A 702 -11.35 -24.87 -52.40
CA LEU A 702 -12.46 -25.50 -53.13
C LEU A 702 -13.82 -24.92 -52.69
N SER A 703 -14.74 -24.75 -53.65
CA SER A 703 -15.99 -24.00 -53.48
C SER A 703 -17.28 -24.78 -53.80
N ALA A 704 -18.37 -24.38 -53.12
CA ALA A 704 -19.80 -24.53 -53.46
C ALA A 704 -20.42 -25.94 -53.66
N GLY A 705 -21.58 -26.22 -53.00
CA GLY A 705 -22.34 -27.45 -53.31
C GLY A 705 -23.66 -27.75 -52.55
N GLN A 706 -24.78 -27.15 -52.98
CA GLN A 706 -26.15 -27.69 -53.00
C GLN A 706 -26.95 -28.12 -51.72
N ARG A 707 -28.28 -27.91 -51.85
CA ARG A 707 -29.38 -28.19 -50.90
C ARG A 707 -29.82 -29.67 -50.86
N THR A 708 -30.25 -30.13 -49.69
CA THR A 708 -31.50 -30.89 -49.45
C THR A 708 -32.05 -30.47 -48.07
N SER A 709 -33.33 -30.22 -47.77
CA SER A 709 -34.64 -30.58 -48.35
C SER A 709 -35.18 -31.99 -47.99
N VAL A 710 -35.82 -32.08 -46.82
CA VAL A 710 -36.94 -32.99 -46.50
C VAL A 710 -37.91 -32.23 -45.58
N CYS A 711 -39.22 -32.48 -45.69
CA CYS A 711 -40.26 -31.88 -44.84
C CYS A 711 -41.05 -32.95 -44.07
N SER A 712 -41.47 -32.62 -42.85
CA SER A 712 -42.69 -33.10 -42.16
C SER A 712 -42.97 -32.07 -41.04
N THR A 713 -44.02 -31.25 -40.97
CA THR A 713 -45.49 -31.41 -41.13
C THR A 713 -46.16 -32.22 -40.02
N GLY A 714 -46.91 -31.54 -39.15
CA GLY A 714 -47.72 -32.16 -38.10
C GLY A 714 -48.21 -31.17 -37.03
N SER A 715 -49.41 -30.62 -37.27
CA SER A 715 -50.46 -30.22 -36.30
C SER A 715 -50.18 -29.02 -35.36
N GLU A 716 -50.95 -27.92 -35.35
CA GLU A 716 -52.40 -27.76 -35.04
C GLU A 716 -52.76 -28.41 -33.68
N ASP A 717 -53.28 -27.73 -32.65
CA ASP A 717 -53.75 -26.34 -32.43
C ASP A 717 -53.55 -25.98 -30.92
N THR A 718 -53.79 -24.80 -30.33
CA THR A 718 -54.96 -23.91 -30.41
C THR A 718 -54.72 -22.57 -29.69
N LEU A 719 -55.38 -21.49 -30.14
CA LEU A 719 -55.61 -20.23 -29.40
C LEU A 719 -57.12 -20.13 -29.06
N PRO A 720 -57.58 -19.54 -27.93
CA PRO A 720 -57.55 -18.07 -27.80
C PRO A 720 -57.50 -17.46 -26.37
N SER A 721 -57.27 -16.14 -26.34
CA SER A 721 -57.58 -15.19 -25.25
C SER A 721 -59.11 -14.83 -25.25
N PRO A 722 -59.67 -13.86 -24.47
CA PRO A 722 -59.07 -12.92 -23.48
C PRO A 722 -59.97 -12.62 -22.22
N ILE A 723 -59.63 -11.55 -21.48
CA ILE A 723 -60.50 -10.70 -20.60
C ILE A 723 -61.03 -11.29 -19.24
N SER A 724 -60.33 -10.90 -18.16
CA SER A 724 -60.79 -10.05 -17.02
C SER A 724 -61.91 -10.44 -16.02
N ARG A 725 -61.66 -10.03 -14.75
CA ARG A 725 -62.56 -9.62 -13.63
C ARG A 725 -63.10 -10.59 -12.55
N GLN A 726 -62.74 -10.24 -11.29
CA GLN A 726 -63.56 -10.22 -10.04
C GLN A 726 -63.94 -11.57 -9.37
N LEU A 727 -64.13 -11.70 -8.04
CA LEU A 727 -63.75 -10.88 -6.86
C LEU A 727 -63.95 -11.65 -5.52
N SER A 728 -63.02 -11.50 -4.56
CA SER A 728 -63.27 -11.42 -3.08
C SER A 728 -61.91 -11.31 -2.36
N ALA A 729 -61.51 -10.16 -1.80
CA ALA A 729 -61.84 -9.65 -0.45
C ALA A 729 -61.14 -10.44 0.68
N SER A 730 -60.47 -9.83 1.68
CA SER A 730 -60.20 -8.41 2.05
C SER A 730 -59.00 -8.38 3.03
N SER A 731 -58.29 -7.28 3.33
CA SER A 731 -58.58 -5.84 3.20
C SER A 731 -57.32 -4.95 3.04
N ASP A 732 -57.47 -3.84 2.32
CA ASP A 732 -56.91 -2.48 2.54
C ASP A 732 -56.19 -2.22 3.90
N ARG A 733 -55.18 -1.35 4.02
CA ARG A 733 -54.47 -0.37 3.12
C ARG A 733 -53.14 0.03 3.85
N GLN A 734 -52.12 0.67 3.28
CA GLN A 734 -51.92 1.42 2.02
C GLN A 734 -50.45 1.30 1.55
N SER A 735 -50.06 1.88 0.42
CA SER A 735 -48.73 1.74 -0.22
C SER A 735 -48.29 3.04 -0.94
N LEU A 736 -47.07 3.06 -1.52
CA LEU A 736 -46.44 4.10 -2.38
C LEU A 736 -45.78 5.29 -1.63
N ASP A 737 -44.63 5.85 -2.03
CA ASP A 737 -43.58 5.43 -3.01
C ASP A 737 -42.23 6.16 -2.75
N SER A 738 -41.20 5.87 -3.56
CA SER A 738 -39.84 6.44 -3.67
C SER A 738 -39.64 7.96 -3.45
N GLY A 739 -38.46 8.38 -2.95
CA GLY A 739 -37.96 9.75 -3.16
C GLY A 739 -36.74 10.21 -2.33
N TYR A 740 -35.72 10.76 -3.00
CA TYR A 740 -34.47 11.31 -2.44
C TYR A 740 -34.64 12.50 -1.44
N CYS A 741 -33.71 12.57 -0.47
CA CYS A 741 -33.18 13.76 0.23
C CYS A 741 -34.11 14.93 0.63
N GLN A 742 -34.40 15.09 1.93
CA GLN A 742 -33.78 16.13 2.81
C GLN A 742 -34.24 16.00 4.29
N ARG A 743 -33.69 16.85 5.17
CA ARG A 743 -33.95 16.92 6.62
C ARG A 743 -35.45 16.90 6.97
N ASP A 744 -35.85 16.03 7.90
CA ASP A 744 -36.03 16.44 9.31
C ASP A 744 -36.11 15.24 10.27
N SER A 745 -36.04 15.49 11.58
CA SER A 745 -35.92 14.45 12.62
C SER A 745 -37.22 14.12 13.35
N MET A 746 -37.58 12.83 13.44
CA MET A 746 -38.38 12.27 14.54
C MET A 746 -38.02 10.80 14.83
N ARG A 747 -38.24 10.40 16.09
CA ARG A 747 -37.86 9.12 16.71
C ARG A 747 -38.43 7.88 16.00
N LEU A 748 -37.60 6.86 15.85
CA LEU A 748 -38.00 5.45 15.90
C LEU A 748 -37.68 4.90 17.30
N GLU A 749 -38.54 4.03 17.83
CA GLU A 749 -38.32 3.37 19.13
C GLU A 749 -37.66 1.99 18.97
N GLU A 750 -37.18 1.45 20.09
CA GLU A 750 -36.24 0.33 20.14
C GLU A 750 -36.89 -1.04 19.86
N ASN A 751 -36.19 -1.87 19.08
CA ASN A 751 -36.33 -3.33 19.12
C ASN A 751 -34.92 -3.92 19.25
N GLY A 752 -34.50 -4.20 20.49
CA GLY A 752 -33.12 -4.53 20.83
C GLY A 752 -32.71 -5.96 20.50
N VAL A 753 -31.63 -6.12 19.72
CA VAL A 753 -30.94 -7.41 19.55
C VAL A 753 -30.19 -7.77 20.84
N SER A 754 -30.47 -8.94 21.41
CA SER A 754 -29.88 -9.35 22.69
C SER A 754 -28.51 -10.02 22.52
N TYR A 755 -27.46 -9.30 22.91
CA TYR A 755 -26.11 -9.86 23.08
C TYR A 755 -26.09 -11.04 24.06
N ASN A 756 -25.49 -12.16 23.61
CA ASN A 756 -25.37 -13.44 24.32
C ASN A 756 -23.92 -13.87 24.63
N GLY A 757 -22.92 -13.03 24.33
CA GLY A 757 -21.51 -13.34 24.62
C GLY A 757 -21.13 -13.11 26.10
N PRO A 758 -19.88 -13.44 26.49
CA PRO A 758 -19.37 -13.18 27.82
C PRO A 758 -19.14 -11.68 28.07
N PHE A 759 -19.16 -11.28 29.35
CA PHE A 759 -18.75 -9.94 29.78
C PHE A 759 -17.39 -10.01 30.48
N CYS A 760 -16.51 -9.03 30.22
CA CYS A 760 -15.14 -8.96 30.74
C CYS A 760 -14.99 -8.06 31.99
N GLY A 761 -16.11 -7.66 32.61
CA GLY A 761 -16.19 -6.87 33.83
C GLY A 761 -17.42 -5.95 33.87
N ARG A 762 -17.49 -5.10 34.89
CA ARG A 762 -18.51 -4.04 35.04
C ARG A 762 -17.86 -2.69 35.31
N ALA A 763 -18.49 -1.61 34.87
CA ALA A 763 -18.07 -0.26 35.19
C ALA A 763 -19.26 0.64 35.57
N LEU A 764 -19.01 1.57 36.50
CA LEU A 764 -19.95 2.58 36.96
C LEU A 764 -19.64 3.92 36.29
N VAL A 765 -20.63 4.50 35.60
CA VAL A 765 -20.50 5.83 34.97
C VAL A 765 -20.37 6.90 36.05
N HIS A 766 -19.31 7.72 35.97
CA HIS A 766 -19.11 8.87 36.85
C HIS A 766 -19.34 10.23 36.16
N THR A 767 -19.37 10.25 34.82
CA THR A 767 -19.56 11.45 33.99
C THR A 767 -20.67 11.24 32.97
N ASP A 768 -21.64 12.16 32.91
CA ASP A 768 -22.70 12.14 31.90
C ASP A 768 -22.13 12.32 30.49
N PHE A 769 -22.60 11.52 29.53
CA PHE A 769 -22.24 11.64 28.13
C PHE A 769 -23.45 11.45 27.22
N THR A 770 -23.70 12.41 26.32
CA THR A 770 -24.73 12.28 25.27
C THR A 770 -24.03 12.38 23.92
N PRO A 771 -24.06 11.32 23.09
CA PRO A 771 -23.43 11.34 21.78
C PRO A 771 -24.15 12.26 20.79
N SER A 772 -23.49 12.53 19.66
CA SER A 772 -24.04 13.29 18.55
C SER A 772 -25.29 12.60 17.97
N PRO A 773 -26.30 13.34 17.45
CA PRO A 773 -27.44 12.73 16.75
C PRO A 773 -27.11 11.87 15.53
N TYR A 774 -25.86 11.93 15.05
CA TYR A 774 -25.32 11.10 13.95
C TYR A 774 -24.44 9.94 14.43
N ASP A 775 -24.10 9.91 15.73
CA ASP A 775 -23.31 8.84 16.36
C ASP A 775 -24.28 7.83 16.99
N VAL A 776 -24.61 6.81 16.20
CA VAL A 776 -25.54 5.73 16.60
C VAL A 776 -24.85 4.64 17.43
N GLU A 777 -23.53 4.55 17.37
CA GLU A 777 -22.72 3.48 17.97
C GLU A 777 -22.37 3.76 19.44
N SER A 778 -22.14 5.02 19.80
CA SER A 778 -21.90 5.40 21.19
C SER A 778 -23.09 5.09 22.10
N LEU A 779 -22.80 4.71 23.34
CA LEU A 779 -23.77 4.69 24.43
C LEU A 779 -24.03 6.11 24.94
N LYS A 780 -25.31 6.41 25.24
CA LYS A 780 -25.64 7.55 26.10
C LYS A 780 -25.46 7.10 27.55
N LEU A 781 -24.72 7.88 28.34
CA LEU A 781 -24.35 7.56 29.71
C LEU A 781 -24.95 8.59 30.67
N GLN A 782 -25.47 8.13 31.81
CA GLN A 782 -25.83 8.97 32.95
C GLN A 782 -25.04 8.55 34.20
N LYS A 783 -24.64 9.51 35.02
CA LYS A 783 -23.88 9.27 36.24
C LYS A 783 -24.65 8.34 37.20
N GLY A 784 -24.08 7.17 37.48
CA GLY A 784 -24.72 6.09 38.24
C GLY A 784 -25.15 4.88 37.40
N ASP A 785 -25.15 4.98 36.07
CA ASP A 785 -25.37 3.82 35.17
C ASP A 785 -24.28 2.76 35.36
N ILE A 786 -24.65 1.48 35.28
CA ILE A 786 -23.72 0.35 35.31
C ILE A 786 -23.66 -0.28 33.91
N ILE A 787 -22.49 -0.21 33.28
CA ILE A 787 -22.21 -0.84 31.99
C ILE A 787 -21.61 -2.22 32.22
N HIS A 788 -22.15 -3.23 31.55
CA HIS A 788 -21.51 -4.54 31.42
C HIS A 788 -20.50 -4.48 30.26
N ILE A 789 -19.21 -4.61 30.58
CA ILE A 789 -18.13 -4.43 29.60
C ILE A 789 -17.97 -5.71 28.78
N ILE A 790 -17.82 -5.57 27.48
CA ILE A 790 -17.56 -6.66 26.53
C ILE A 790 -16.08 -6.65 26.13
N GLU A 791 -15.52 -5.46 25.90
CA GLU A 791 -14.13 -5.29 25.48
C GLU A 791 -13.49 -4.08 26.17
N LYS A 792 -12.23 -4.22 26.60
CA LYS A 792 -11.46 -3.21 27.34
C LYS A 792 -10.03 -3.05 26.82
N PRO A 793 -9.81 -2.49 25.60
CA PRO A 793 -8.48 -2.12 25.14
C PRO A 793 -7.79 -1.15 26.12
N PRO A 794 -6.45 -1.15 26.23
CA PRO A 794 -5.74 -0.40 27.28
C PRO A 794 -5.88 1.13 27.18
N VAL A 795 -6.22 1.65 26.01
CA VAL A 795 -6.52 3.07 25.75
C VAL A 795 -7.65 3.20 24.72
N GLY A 796 -8.26 4.39 24.64
CA GLY A 796 -9.27 4.73 23.62
C GLY A 796 -10.72 4.53 24.08
N THR A 797 -11.45 3.68 23.38
CA THR A 797 -12.90 3.45 23.56
C THR A 797 -13.13 1.99 23.91
N TRP A 798 -13.98 1.73 24.90
CA TRP A 798 -14.41 0.40 25.33
C TRP A 798 -15.80 0.08 24.76
N THR A 799 -16.13 -1.20 24.69
CA THR A 799 -17.41 -1.69 24.16
C THR A 799 -18.20 -2.38 25.27
N GLY A 800 -19.51 -2.12 25.35
CA GLY A 800 -20.34 -2.69 26.41
C GLY A 800 -21.85 -2.63 26.16
N LYS A 801 -22.60 -3.10 27.16
CA LYS A 801 -24.06 -3.15 27.17
C LYS A 801 -24.60 -2.33 28.34
N LEU A 802 -25.50 -1.39 28.04
CA LEU A 802 -26.20 -0.54 29.00
C LEU A 802 -27.67 -0.45 28.62
N ASN A 803 -28.58 -0.69 29.57
CA ASN A 803 -30.03 -0.64 29.36
C ASN A 803 -30.50 -1.40 28.10
N SER A 804 -29.92 -2.58 27.88
CA SER A 804 -30.09 -3.45 26.69
C SER A 804 -29.55 -2.93 25.34
N LYS A 805 -29.16 -1.66 25.21
CA LYS A 805 -28.40 -1.16 24.06
C LYS A 805 -26.95 -1.67 24.12
N LEU A 806 -26.41 -2.11 22.98
CA LEU A 806 -24.97 -2.28 22.75
C LEU A 806 -24.36 -0.98 22.23
N GLY A 807 -23.13 -0.67 22.63
CA GLY A 807 -22.41 0.45 22.06
C GLY A 807 -21.03 0.70 22.67
N SER A 808 -20.38 1.73 22.15
CA SER A 808 -19.04 2.16 22.57
C SER A 808 -19.10 3.29 23.61
N PHE A 809 -18.07 3.40 24.44
CA PHE A 809 -17.93 4.48 25.43
C PHE A 809 -16.44 4.70 25.79
N LYS A 810 -16.03 5.92 26.08
CA LYS A 810 -14.64 6.18 26.49
C LYS A 810 -14.41 5.79 27.94
N PHE A 811 -13.28 5.13 28.24
CA PHE A 811 -12.98 4.66 29.60
C PHE A 811 -12.92 5.81 30.62
N ILE A 812 -12.54 7.02 30.19
CA ILE A 812 -12.46 8.26 30.99
C ILE A 812 -13.81 8.76 31.56
N TYR A 813 -14.92 8.07 31.30
CA TYR A 813 -16.24 8.40 31.86
C TYR A 813 -16.73 7.39 32.92
N VAL A 814 -15.97 6.32 33.18
CA VAL A 814 -16.39 5.22 34.05
C VAL A 814 -15.29 4.75 35.01
N ASN A 815 -15.69 4.31 36.19
CA ASN A 815 -14.83 3.59 37.13
C ASN A 815 -15.09 2.08 37.03
N LEU A 816 -14.04 1.26 36.98
CA LEU A 816 -14.17 -0.20 37.04
C LEU A 816 -14.73 -0.63 38.41
N LEU A 817 -15.69 -1.56 38.41
CA LEU A 817 -16.21 -2.20 39.60
C LEU A 817 -15.49 -3.55 39.83
N PRO A 818 -15.15 -3.92 41.07
CA PRO A 818 -14.63 -5.25 41.36
C PRO A 818 -15.62 -6.37 40.96
N ASP A 819 -15.09 -7.46 40.43
CA ASP A 819 -15.86 -8.68 40.17
C ASP A 819 -15.84 -9.60 41.41
N GLU A 820 -17.02 -9.89 41.96
CA GLU A 820 -17.20 -10.80 43.10
C GLU A 820 -16.99 -12.26 42.65
N SER A 821 -15.78 -12.78 42.85
CA SER A 821 -15.50 -14.20 42.67
C SER A 821 -15.86 -15.03 43.92
N PRO A 822 -16.55 -16.17 43.80
CA PRO A 822 -16.90 -17.01 44.95
C PRO A 822 -15.65 -17.72 45.54
N PRO A 823 -15.63 -18.01 46.85
CA PRO A 823 -14.38 -18.22 47.59
C PRO A 823 -13.74 -19.60 47.40
N VAL A 824 -12.43 -19.61 47.11
CA VAL A 824 -11.58 -20.81 47.08
C VAL A 824 -10.97 -21.09 48.48
N ARG A 825 -10.89 -22.38 48.84
CA ARG A 825 -10.50 -22.84 50.19
C ARG A 825 -9.01 -22.56 50.52
N ARG A 826 -8.75 -21.66 51.48
CA ARG A 826 -7.41 -21.50 52.09
C ARG A 826 -6.97 -22.78 52.83
N LYS A 827 -5.76 -23.28 52.56
CA LYS A 827 -5.03 -24.20 53.47
C LYS A 827 -4.27 -23.36 54.51
N ARG A 828 -4.22 -23.84 55.77
CA ARG A 828 -3.41 -23.24 56.84
C ARG A 828 -1.99 -23.83 56.85
N CYS A 829 -0.99 -22.96 56.93
CA CYS A 829 0.29 -23.16 57.64
C CYS A 829 0.53 -21.90 58.50
N SER A 830 1.36 -21.96 59.54
CA SER A 830 1.35 -20.91 60.59
C SER A 830 2.68 -20.54 61.23
N SER A 831 2.95 -19.23 61.21
CA SER A 831 3.53 -18.41 62.29
C SER A 831 5.05 -18.35 62.54
N LYS A 832 5.47 -17.13 62.93
CA LYS A 832 6.68 -16.73 63.72
C LYS A 832 8.02 -16.74 62.99
N ASN A 833 8.76 -15.62 62.92
CA ASN A 833 9.11 -14.72 64.04
C ASN A 833 9.19 -13.23 63.64
N HIS A 834 8.75 -12.34 64.54
CA HIS A 834 9.13 -10.92 64.52
C HIS A 834 10.41 -10.68 65.33
N ARG A 835 11.16 -9.62 64.97
CA ARG A 835 12.13 -8.94 65.83
C ARG A 835 12.08 -7.45 65.51
N ASP A 836 12.08 -6.61 66.54
CA ASP A 836 11.95 -5.17 66.37
C ASP A 836 13.15 -4.55 65.62
N LYS A 837 12.85 -3.85 64.53
CA LYS A 837 13.56 -2.66 64.09
C LYS A 837 12.54 -1.52 64.05
N SER A 838 12.93 -0.32 64.45
CA SER A 838 12.10 0.88 64.25
C SER A 838 11.83 1.08 62.75
N LYS A 839 10.58 1.40 62.37
CA LYS A 839 10.27 1.77 60.97
C LYS A 839 11.18 2.93 60.55
N PRO A 840 11.85 2.86 59.37
CA PRO A 840 12.57 3.99 58.81
C PRO A 840 11.58 5.11 58.44
N LYS A 841 12.07 6.34 58.38
CA LYS A 841 11.27 7.56 58.19
C LYS A 841 11.67 8.38 56.97
N THR A 842 12.80 8.08 56.33
CA THR A 842 13.21 8.67 55.05
C THR A 842 13.59 7.58 54.06
N LEU A 843 13.52 7.92 52.77
CA LEU A 843 13.98 7.03 51.68
C LEU A 843 15.48 6.72 51.78
N GLU A 844 16.26 7.67 52.29
CA GLU A 844 17.71 7.53 52.51
C GLU A 844 18.02 6.44 53.56
N GLU A 845 17.29 6.40 54.68
CA GLU A 845 17.42 5.32 55.68
C GLU A 845 17.08 3.94 55.09
N VAL A 846 16.14 3.88 54.15
CA VAL A 846 15.76 2.63 53.45
C VAL A 846 16.88 2.17 52.52
N LEU A 847 17.40 3.07 51.66
CA LEU A 847 18.47 2.75 50.72
C LEU A 847 19.81 2.43 51.41
N ASP A 848 20.18 3.16 52.45
CA ASP A 848 21.37 2.88 53.27
C ASP A 848 21.27 1.52 53.97
N SER A 849 20.10 1.16 54.50
CA SER A 849 19.88 -0.16 55.11
C SER A 849 20.04 -1.35 54.16
N MET A 850 20.01 -1.10 52.85
CA MET A 850 20.27 -2.09 51.79
C MET A 850 21.67 -1.97 51.15
N GLY A 851 22.45 -0.93 51.49
CA GLY A 851 23.73 -0.61 50.87
C GLY A 851 23.60 -0.10 49.43
N LEU A 852 22.53 0.62 49.12
CA LEU A 852 22.17 1.09 47.77
C LEU A 852 22.05 2.63 47.69
N THR A 853 22.86 3.36 48.46
CA THR A 853 22.83 4.84 48.53
C THR A 853 23.13 5.51 47.19
N GLU A 854 23.97 4.91 46.33
CA GLU A 854 24.31 5.38 44.99
C GLU A 854 23.07 5.53 44.07
N LEU A 855 22.01 4.75 44.30
CA LEU A 855 20.76 4.83 43.52
C LEU A 855 19.85 5.99 43.95
N SER A 856 20.14 6.69 45.06
CA SER A 856 19.30 7.78 45.58
C SER A 856 19.14 8.91 44.56
N SER A 857 20.24 9.38 43.96
CA SER A 857 20.22 10.44 42.95
C SER A 857 19.44 10.03 41.69
N LEU A 858 19.57 8.77 41.27
CA LEU A 858 18.88 8.23 40.09
C LEU A 858 17.37 8.10 40.32
N LEU A 859 16.96 7.57 41.48
CA LEU A 859 15.56 7.50 41.89
C LEU A 859 14.93 8.90 41.99
N SER A 860 15.65 9.85 42.60
CA SER A 860 15.21 11.23 42.76
C SER A 860 15.01 11.96 41.42
N MET A 861 15.93 11.79 40.47
CA MET A 861 15.83 12.36 39.11
C MET A 861 14.63 11.83 38.32
N HIS A 862 14.19 10.60 38.60
CA HIS A 862 13.00 9.99 38.00
C HIS A 862 11.72 10.15 38.85
N GLY A 863 11.74 11.01 39.88
CA GLY A 863 10.57 11.40 40.67
C GLY A 863 10.25 10.52 41.88
N PHE A 864 11.05 9.49 42.17
CA PHE A 864 10.88 8.64 43.35
C PHE A 864 11.58 9.28 44.56
N GLN A 865 10.96 10.29 45.15
CA GLN A 865 11.56 11.14 46.20
C GLN A 865 11.00 10.89 47.61
N SER A 866 9.77 10.38 47.73
CA SER A 866 9.17 10.00 49.02
C SER A 866 9.17 8.47 49.26
N LEU A 867 8.87 8.07 50.50
CA LEU A 867 8.63 6.67 50.83
C LEU A 867 7.37 6.10 50.15
N GLU A 868 6.37 6.96 49.87
CA GLU A 868 5.12 6.58 49.20
C GLU A 868 5.38 6.28 47.71
N ASP A 869 6.18 7.13 47.04
CA ASP A 869 6.61 6.89 45.65
C ASP A 869 7.44 5.59 45.55
N PHE A 870 8.37 5.39 46.49
CA PHE A 870 9.20 4.20 46.54
C PHE A 870 8.38 2.93 46.82
N ALA A 871 7.43 2.96 47.76
CA ALA A 871 6.49 1.87 47.98
C ALA A 871 5.64 1.58 46.72
N GLY A 872 5.38 2.59 45.89
CA GLY A 872 4.71 2.49 44.59
C GLY A 872 5.52 1.79 43.48
N LEU A 873 6.84 1.65 43.62
CA LEU A 873 7.77 1.22 42.58
C LEU A 873 7.56 -0.25 42.17
N ARG A 874 7.63 -0.54 40.86
CA ARG A 874 7.37 -1.87 40.28
C ARG A 874 8.50 -2.33 39.36
N GLU A 875 8.52 -3.62 39.03
CA GLU A 875 9.51 -4.22 38.12
C GLU A 875 9.55 -3.56 36.73
N SER A 876 8.42 -2.99 36.25
CA SER A 876 8.38 -2.13 35.05
C SER A 876 9.29 -0.91 35.19
N HIS A 877 9.19 -0.18 36.31
CA HIS A 877 10.01 1.01 36.56
C HIS A 877 11.49 0.63 36.71
N LEU A 878 11.81 -0.54 37.26
CA LEU A 878 13.21 -1.03 37.32
C LEU A 878 13.80 -1.35 35.94
N ASN A 879 12.98 -1.59 34.92
CA ASN A 879 13.45 -1.64 33.52
C ASN A 879 13.67 -0.23 32.95
N GLU A 880 12.76 0.71 33.23
CA GLU A 880 12.84 2.11 32.77
C GLU A 880 14.02 2.87 33.39
N LEU A 881 14.35 2.58 34.66
CA LEU A 881 15.52 3.09 35.39
C LEU A 881 16.84 2.40 35.00
N ASN A 882 16.80 1.43 34.07
CA ASN A 882 17.93 0.62 33.60
C ASN A 882 18.75 -0.09 34.71
N ILE A 883 18.16 -0.29 35.89
CA ILE A 883 18.76 -1.08 36.98
C ILE A 883 18.67 -2.54 36.58
N THR A 884 19.76 -3.12 36.05
CA THR A 884 19.76 -4.48 35.47
C THR A 884 20.24 -5.57 36.43
N ASP A 885 20.89 -5.23 37.55
CA ASP A 885 21.39 -6.23 38.50
C ASP A 885 20.25 -6.97 39.23
N PRO A 886 20.20 -8.32 39.18
CA PRO A 886 19.16 -9.10 39.86
C PRO A 886 19.15 -8.96 41.38
N GLU A 887 20.30 -8.72 42.03
CA GLU A 887 20.37 -8.62 43.49
C GLU A 887 19.82 -7.26 43.98
N GLN A 888 20.16 -6.16 43.30
CA GLN A 888 19.56 -4.84 43.50
C GLN A 888 18.05 -4.87 43.24
N ARG A 889 17.59 -5.47 42.14
CA ARG A 889 16.15 -5.62 41.85
C ARG A 889 15.41 -6.35 42.96
N SER A 890 15.95 -7.48 43.42
CA SER A 890 15.32 -8.28 44.49
C SER A 890 15.30 -7.56 45.83
N LYS A 891 16.32 -6.75 46.16
CA LYS A 891 16.37 -5.92 47.37
C LYS A 891 15.30 -4.83 47.33
N ILE A 892 15.25 -4.05 46.24
CA ILE A 892 14.29 -2.95 46.07
C ILE A 892 12.85 -3.48 46.14
N LEU A 893 12.49 -4.48 45.33
CA LEU A 893 11.11 -5.00 45.29
C LEU A 893 10.68 -5.58 46.66
N SER A 894 11.56 -6.30 47.36
CA SER A 894 11.28 -6.80 48.72
C SER A 894 11.09 -5.67 49.74
N ALA A 895 11.84 -4.58 49.63
CA ALA A 895 11.64 -3.40 50.48
C ALA A 895 10.32 -2.67 50.18
N THR A 896 9.89 -2.59 48.91
CA THR A 896 8.58 -2.00 48.58
C THR A 896 7.42 -2.84 49.13
N GLU A 897 7.48 -4.17 49.04
CA GLU A 897 6.48 -5.09 49.61
C GLU A 897 6.37 -4.92 51.13
N LEU A 898 7.51 -4.90 51.83
CA LEU A 898 7.58 -4.71 53.29
C LEU A 898 7.09 -3.33 53.78
N LEU A 899 7.12 -2.29 52.94
CA LEU A 899 6.55 -0.99 53.28
C LEU A 899 5.02 -1.01 53.18
N ARG A 900 4.48 -1.59 52.10
CA ARG A 900 3.03 -1.69 51.80
C ARG A 900 2.29 -2.54 52.83
N ASP A 901 2.84 -3.71 53.19
CA ASP A 901 2.34 -4.58 54.27
C ASP A 901 2.24 -3.83 55.62
N SER A 902 2.99 -2.73 55.78
CA SER A 902 3.05 -1.96 57.02
C SER A 902 2.04 -0.80 57.09
N GLU A 903 1.30 -0.53 56.01
CA GLU A 903 0.26 0.50 55.92
C GLU A 903 -1.15 -0.08 56.15
N GLU A 904 -1.42 -1.32 55.69
CA GLU A 904 -2.72 -1.98 55.87
C GLU A 904 -3.08 -2.29 57.34
N GLU A 905 -2.12 -2.26 58.28
CA GLU A 905 -2.38 -2.47 59.72
C GLU A 905 -2.90 -1.22 60.46
N SER A 906 -3.10 -0.05 59.81
CA SER A 906 -3.43 1.19 60.53
C SER A 906 -4.46 2.14 59.90
N GLU A 907 -5.75 1.80 60.01
CA GLU A 907 -6.84 2.78 60.22
C GLU A 907 -7.91 2.24 61.21
N PRO A 908 -8.66 3.11 61.94
CA PRO A 908 -9.51 2.71 63.07
C PRO A 908 -11.01 2.50 62.74
N GLU A 909 -11.75 1.94 63.70
CA GLU A 909 -13.20 1.64 63.61
C GLU A 909 -14.09 2.91 63.68
N GLU A 910 -15.17 2.97 62.88
CA GLU A 910 -16.21 4.02 62.96
C GLU A 910 -17.30 3.70 64.02
N GLU A 911 -17.78 4.71 64.76
CA GLU A 911 -19.04 4.65 65.52
C GLU A 911 -20.17 5.49 64.89
N VAL A 912 -21.40 5.01 65.03
CA VAL A 912 -22.59 5.47 64.29
C VAL A 912 -23.48 6.42 65.10
N VAL A 913 -23.84 7.59 64.55
CA VAL A 913 -25.10 8.31 64.88
C VAL A 913 -25.71 9.00 63.64
N ASP A 914 -27.02 8.82 63.45
CA ASP A 914 -27.89 9.42 62.41
C ASP A 914 -28.49 10.78 62.85
N ARG A 915 -28.82 11.70 61.89
CA ARG A 915 -30.13 12.41 61.80
C ARG A 915 -30.25 13.58 60.77
N SER A 916 -31.11 13.34 59.77
CA SER A 916 -32.25 14.18 59.29
C SER A 916 -32.16 15.72 58.98
N VAL A 917 -32.28 16.06 57.67
CA VAL A 917 -33.17 17.05 56.95
C VAL A 917 -33.23 18.56 57.35
N GLU A 918 -33.57 19.41 56.35
CA GLU A 918 -33.93 20.88 56.36
C GLU A 918 -32.74 21.88 56.30
N ASP A 919 -32.75 23.00 55.56
CA ASP A 919 -33.65 23.58 54.52
C ASP A 919 -32.85 24.54 53.56
N ALA A 920 -33.49 25.12 52.53
CA ALA A 920 -32.86 25.75 51.36
C ALA A 920 -32.48 27.26 51.46
N LYS A 921 -31.55 27.72 50.57
CA LYS A 921 -31.77 28.91 49.70
C LYS A 921 -30.75 29.16 48.56
N GLU A 922 -31.33 29.45 47.39
CA GLU A 922 -30.81 30.16 46.18
C GLU A 922 -30.43 31.65 46.50
N PRO A 923 -29.82 32.49 45.59
CA PRO A 923 -30.06 32.53 44.12
C PRO A 923 -28.92 33.02 43.14
N ARG A 924 -29.12 32.79 41.82
CA ARG A 924 -29.06 33.73 40.63
C ARG A 924 -27.96 34.81 40.47
N ASP A 925 -27.57 35.32 39.29
CA ASP A 925 -27.80 35.05 37.83
C ASP A 925 -26.92 36.06 37.00
N SER A 926 -26.88 35.94 35.65
CA SER A 926 -26.23 36.81 34.63
C SER A 926 -24.68 36.81 34.54
N GLY A 927 -24.03 37.06 33.39
CA GLY A 927 -24.53 37.07 31.99
C GLY A 927 -23.84 38.08 31.03
N CYS A 928 -23.25 37.60 29.91
CA CYS A 928 -22.66 38.38 28.80
C CYS A 928 -21.39 39.23 29.15
N PHE A 929 -20.54 39.74 28.23
CA PHE A 929 -20.47 39.74 26.74
C PHE A 929 -18.98 39.77 26.28
N GLU A 930 -18.70 39.81 24.97
CA GLU A 930 -17.39 40.18 24.38
C GLU A 930 -17.16 41.74 24.51
N SER A 931 -16.07 42.42 24.11
CA SER A 931 -14.92 42.15 23.22
C SER A 931 -13.76 43.15 23.48
N SER A 932 -12.52 42.81 23.06
CA SER A 932 -11.36 43.64 22.64
C SER A 932 -11.30 45.17 22.88
N GLU A 933 -10.13 45.70 23.31
CA GLU A 933 -9.24 46.59 22.52
C GLU A 933 -7.89 46.93 23.23
N ASN A 934 -6.99 47.68 22.56
CA ASN A 934 -5.58 47.94 22.93
C ASN A 934 -5.32 49.24 23.73
N LEU A 935 -4.13 49.36 24.37
CA LEU A 935 -3.27 50.56 24.65
C LEU A 935 -2.20 50.13 25.70
N GLU A 936 -0.89 50.02 25.41
CA GLU A 936 0.19 51.02 25.21
C GLU A 936 1.05 51.40 26.46
N SER A 937 2.38 51.41 26.25
CA SER A 937 3.46 52.15 26.96
C SER A 937 4.13 51.60 28.26
N GLY A 938 5.45 51.85 28.38
CA GLY A 938 6.30 51.70 29.60
C GLY A 938 7.10 50.37 29.71
N ARG A 939 8.45 50.24 29.74
CA ARG A 939 9.68 51.06 29.54
C ARG A 939 10.66 51.02 30.76
N GLU A 940 11.88 50.50 30.51
CA GLU A 940 13.19 50.68 31.21
C GLU A 940 13.42 50.17 32.67
N GLU A 941 14.36 49.20 32.82
CA GLU A 941 15.64 49.16 33.61
C GLU A 941 15.91 50.09 34.84
N PRO A 942 16.90 49.83 35.77
CA PRO A 942 18.21 49.15 35.54
C PRO A 942 18.89 48.32 36.71
N LYS A 943 20.03 47.69 36.38
CA LYS A 943 21.34 47.47 37.10
C LYS A 943 21.50 47.07 38.60
N ALA A 944 22.32 46.03 38.82
CA ALA A 944 23.52 45.90 39.71
C ALA A 944 24.32 44.64 39.22
N GLU A 945 25.66 44.49 39.17
CA GLU A 945 26.77 44.72 40.16
C GLU A 945 26.66 43.68 41.32
N GLU A 946 27.61 42.79 41.67
CA GLU A 946 29.07 42.52 41.39
C GLU A 946 29.33 40.96 41.51
N GLU A 947 30.33 40.31 40.87
CA GLU A 947 31.70 39.89 41.33
C GLU A 947 31.72 39.01 42.62
N GLU A 948 32.60 38.01 42.88
CA GLU A 948 33.96 37.66 42.37
C GLU A 948 34.36 36.17 42.72
N GLU A 949 35.61 35.74 42.38
CA GLU A 949 36.37 34.50 42.79
C GLU A 949 35.83 33.10 42.33
N GLU A 950 36.50 32.31 41.47
CA GLU A 950 37.79 31.52 41.56
C GLU A 950 37.64 30.22 42.42
N GLU A 951 37.84 28.96 41.95
CA GLU A 951 38.92 28.22 41.21
C GLU A 951 40.06 27.65 42.09
N GLU A 952 40.92 26.78 41.49
CA GLU A 952 41.99 25.93 42.09
C GLU A 952 41.57 24.71 42.97
N GLU A 953 42.33 23.60 43.06
CA GLU A 953 43.10 22.80 42.06
C GLU A 953 43.47 21.40 42.66
N GLU A 954 44.48 20.70 42.10
CA GLU A 954 45.15 19.46 42.55
C GLU A 954 44.30 18.14 42.49
N GLU A 955 44.67 17.07 41.77
CA GLU A 955 45.90 16.23 41.71
C GLU A 955 46.10 15.25 42.89
N GLU A 956 46.19 13.94 42.60
CA GLU A 956 47.43 13.13 42.80
C GLU A 956 47.35 11.74 42.12
N GLU A 957 48.47 11.02 42.09
CA GLU A 957 48.70 9.78 41.29
C GLU A 957 48.50 8.45 42.08
N ASP A 958 48.90 7.34 41.43
CA ASP A 958 49.86 6.33 41.95
C ASP A 958 49.47 4.83 42.20
N LYS A 959 49.98 3.97 41.29
CA LYS A 959 50.80 2.74 41.54
C LYS A 959 50.10 1.50 42.19
N VAL A 960 50.55 0.22 42.03
CA VAL A 960 51.73 -0.39 41.35
C VAL A 960 51.55 -1.92 41.10
N GLU A 961 52.15 -2.45 40.01
CA GLU A 961 52.65 -3.84 39.73
C GLU A 961 51.74 -5.10 39.98
N LEU A 962 51.91 -6.27 39.33
CA LEU A 962 53.12 -7.06 39.01
C LEU A 962 52.95 -8.06 37.83
N ARG A 963 53.96 -8.09 36.92
CA ARG A 963 54.74 -9.25 36.36
C ARG A 963 54.04 -10.50 35.78
N ASP A 964 54.61 -11.31 34.86
CA ASP A 964 55.74 -11.33 33.88
C ASP A 964 55.47 -12.63 33.02
N GLU A 965 56.09 -13.03 31.88
CA GLU A 965 57.26 -12.64 31.08
C GLU A 965 57.10 -13.17 29.61
N ALA A 966 57.57 -12.42 28.58
CA ALA A 966 58.07 -12.90 27.25
C ALA A 966 57.21 -13.75 26.26
N SER A 967 57.46 -13.83 24.93
CA SER A 967 57.96 -12.88 23.90
C SER A 967 58.06 -13.58 22.52
N GLU A 968 57.66 -12.96 21.39
CA GLU A 968 58.42 -12.92 20.11
C GLU A 968 57.73 -12.11 18.98
N GLU A 969 58.51 -11.79 17.93
CA GLU A 969 58.49 -10.66 16.98
C GLU A 969 57.29 -10.38 16.04
N GLN A 970 56.98 -9.08 15.91
CA GLN A 970 56.77 -8.27 14.68
C GLN A 970 55.88 -8.75 13.49
N THR A 971 54.89 -7.93 13.13
CA THR A 971 54.99 -6.99 11.97
C THR A 971 53.90 -5.92 12.01
N ASP A 972 54.16 -4.73 11.48
CA ASP A 972 53.27 -3.57 11.48
C ASP A 972 52.21 -3.59 10.35
N GLU A 973 51.01 -3.06 10.63
CA GLU A 973 50.30 -1.99 9.87
C GLU A 973 48.82 -1.91 10.28
N GLU A 974 48.45 -0.90 11.08
CA GLU A 974 47.04 -0.50 11.33
C GLU A 974 46.67 0.71 10.45
N PRO A 975 45.55 0.68 9.70
CA PRO A 975 44.92 1.86 9.14
C PRO A 975 44.00 2.50 10.18
N GLN A 976 44.07 3.83 10.34
CA GLN A 976 43.20 4.57 11.25
C GLN A 976 41.72 4.51 10.81
N GLU A 977 40.82 4.37 11.78
CA GLU A 977 39.38 4.59 11.57
C GLU A 977 39.13 6.06 11.20
N HIS A 978 38.18 6.29 10.28
CA HIS A 978 37.74 7.64 9.90
C HIS A 978 36.22 7.72 9.95
N GLU A 979 35.72 8.71 10.67
CA GLU A 979 34.29 8.95 10.90
C GLU A 979 33.54 9.20 9.58
N GLN A 980 32.36 8.58 9.44
CA GLN A 980 31.43 8.84 8.33
C GLN A 980 30.07 9.32 8.85
N GLU A 981 29.85 10.64 8.82
CA GLU A 981 28.52 11.23 8.75
C GLU A 981 28.43 12.24 7.59
N SER A 982 27.20 12.52 7.12
CA SER A 982 26.84 13.45 6.04
C SER A 982 27.09 13.01 4.56
N GLY A 983 26.81 11.75 4.22
CA GLY A 983 26.89 11.25 2.83
C GLY A 983 25.70 11.55 1.90
N GLU A 984 24.48 11.69 2.42
CA GLU A 984 23.21 11.61 1.66
C GLU A 984 23.04 12.65 0.53
N GLY A 985 23.78 13.77 0.58
CA GLY A 985 23.77 14.79 -0.47
C GLY A 985 24.54 14.41 -1.73
N GLY A 986 25.39 13.38 -1.67
CA GLY A 986 26.24 12.93 -2.79
C GLY A 986 25.52 11.98 -3.74
N GLU A 987 24.88 10.93 -3.23
CA GLU A 987 24.41 9.79 -4.03
C GLU A 987 23.45 10.17 -5.16
N GLN A 988 22.47 11.07 -4.92
CA GLN A 988 21.57 11.57 -5.96
C GLN A 988 22.33 12.27 -7.11
N SER A 989 23.40 13.00 -6.79
CA SER A 989 24.24 13.70 -7.78
C SER A 989 25.06 12.71 -8.63
N GLU A 990 25.51 11.61 -8.03
CA GLU A 990 26.27 10.55 -8.71
C GLU A 990 25.35 9.70 -9.61
N GLN A 991 24.17 9.31 -9.11
CA GLN A 991 23.15 8.61 -9.91
C GLN A 991 22.75 9.40 -11.16
N LEU A 992 22.61 10.72 -11.05
CA LEU A 992 22.28 11.59 -12.19
C LEU A 992 23.47 11.84 -13.13
N GLN A 993 24.71 11.75 -12.64
CA GLN A 993 25.89 11.70 -13.49
C GLN A 993 25.95 10.37 -14.26
N ALA A 994 25.60 9.24 -13.66
CA ALA A 994 25.49 7.95 -14.34
C ALA A 994 24.40 7.95 -15.43
N VAL A 995 23.22 8.51 -15.17
CA VAL A 995 22.18 8.73 -16.20
C VAL A 995 22.72 9.59 -17.35
N GLN A 996 23.47 10.66 -17.04
CA GLN A 996 24.09 11.51 -18.07
C GLN A 996 25.19 10.81 -18.86
N GLU A 997 26.02 9.98 -18.23
CA GLU A 997 27.12 9.27 -18.88
C GLU A 997 26.57 8.21 -19.84
N GLN A 998 25.65 7.36 -19.37
CA GLN A 998 24.96 6.37 -20.22
C GLN A 998 24.24 7.03 -21.39
N LEU A 999 23.50 8.12 -21.17
CA LEU A 999 22.86 8.88 -22.26
C LEU A 999 23.87 9.49 -23.24
N ARG A 1000 25.08 9.87 -22.79
CA ARG A 1000 26.14 10.39 -23.68
C ARG A 1000 26.76 9.28 -24.51
N GLU A 1001 27.13 8.15 -23.91
CA GLU A 1001 27.65 6.97 -24.63
C GLU A 1001 26.67 6.56 -25.75
N LEU A 1002 25.39 6.48 -25.43
CA LEU A 1002 24.30 6.14 -26.36
C LEU A 1002 24.03 7.22 -27.44
N THR A 1003 24.65 8.41 -27.35
CA THR A 1003 24.62 9.43 -28.43
C THR A 1003 25.87 9.45 -29.30
N VAL A 1004 26.85 8.55 -29.06
CA VAL A 1004 28.02 8.40 -29.94
C VAL A 1004 27.75 7.39 -31.07
N ASP A 1005 26.96 6.34 -30.79
CA ASP A 1005 26.47 5.39 -31.81
C ASP A 1005 25.22 5.93 -32.54
N GLU A 1006 25.40 6.91 -33.43
CA GLU A 1006 24.35 7.27 -34.42
C GLU A 1006 24.17 6.14 -35.45
N GLY A 1007 23.37 5.13 -35.09
CA GLY A 1007 23.18 3.89 -35.85
C GLY A 1007 21.81 3.22 -35.69
N CYS A 1008 20.76 3.98 -35.33
CA CYS A 1008 19.35 3.55 -35.29
C CYS A 1008 18.43 4.70 -35.74
#